data_AF-A0A357V5R6-F1
#
_entry.id   AF-A0A357V5R6-F1
#
_cell.length_a   1.000
_cell.length_b   1.000
_cell.length_c   1.000
_cell.angle_alpha   90.00
_cell.angle_beta   90.00
_cell.angle_gamma   90.00
#
_symmetry.space_group_name_H-M   'P 1'
#
loop_
_entity.id
_entity.type
_entity.pdbx_description
1 polymer ?
#
loop_
_entity_poly.entity_id
_entity_poly.type
_entity_poly.pdbx_seq_one_letter_code
_entity_poly.pdbx_strand_id
1 'polypeptide(L)'
;MGDITQALRAAQSGLLANQTALNIVSQNVANVNTPGYSRKIIQQQSVVLAGQGAGVSIADFTRVVDSGLLKSIRQELGELNNVSVQEGYFQRLQETFGTPGDNTSISHILEEFKEAAELLAVSPDRILEQSELVRQAQAAVEKLASMSRTIQDLRLQADQQIAAVVSEMNQLTADIDQLNDDIIRFGSTGNDTTDLEDQRDNKIDRLSELVDIRFFSRNDGDVVVFTSSGLTLVDTIPPTITHESAAAMSSTSTVASGQIDGIYVGERLAINDLTTQARGGQLAGLLEMRDDVLPNLQSQLDELAAQLRDQINLVHNRGTPYPGHQELTGQRIFALPQEQTISLSGTDDVAIVLMDADGAQTISIRLSEILSGTGNGQTFGDGTDDSGGITITEMAARLEDFFQLNGAPSASVTLNDQSQLSINLNNTALGFGFRDETGSADGSDFEDASIQFDKDGDGTVDETISGFSSFFGLNNLFVDGLAENIYDSNVLSSSFVSTSAVLSFRDANTPDTGSGPEYLGQVVIPAGATLQQIADLINNGGTDTSGMFYPVGAPVAGTSFPAVENITASVIPDGSGFRLRIAHDDGRSFTITHSASPGGAPATAGTTLLSELGMKEADVRVSSAISVREDIISAPSLVSSGRLEFDSTKGQAGEYLTSPGSNGVAQELSAMLSNSNSFAVSGGLPSLNVSFSEYASSIIARSS
;
A
#
# COMPACT_ATOMS: atom_id res chain seq x y z
N MET A 1 84.67 -17.64 34.70
CA MET A 1 83.79 -16.64 35.34
C MET A 1 82.39 -16.58 34.68
N GLY A 2 81.88 -17.68 34.13
CA GLY A 2 80.58 -17.71 33.41
C GLY A 2 79.39 -18.25 34.22
N ASP A 3 79.63 -19.18 35.15
CA ASP A 3 78.57 -19.94 35.83
C ASP A 3 77.66 -19.13 36.76
N ILE A 4 78.22 -18.29 37.62
CA ILE A 4 77.43 -17.54 38.60
C ILE A 4 76.55 -16.48 37.91
N THR A 5 77.07 -15.81 36.89
CA THR A 5 76.34 -14.80 36.12
C THR A 5 75.20 -15.42 35.30
N GLN A 6 75.40 -16.62 34.75
CA GLN A 6 74.32 -17.38 34.09
C GLN A 6 73.27 -17.86 35.09
N ALA A 7 73.68 -18.39 36.25
CA ALA A 7 72.74 -18.81 37.29
C ALA A 7 71.90 -17.65 37.84
N LEU A 8 72.49 -16.46 38.03
CA LEU A 8 71.78 -15.25 38.43
C LEU A 8 70.79 -14.76 37.36
N ARG A 9 71.16 -14.81 36.07
CA ARG A 9 70.25 -14.46 34.96
C ARG A 9 69.10 -15.47 34.79
N ALA A 10 69.37 -16.76 34.99
CA ALA A 10 68.35 -17.80 35.01
C ALA A 10 67.38 -17.63 36.19
N ALA A 11 67.90 -17.31 37.39
CA ALA A 11 67.08 -17.02 38.56
C ALA A 11 66.25 -15.74 38.39
N GLN A 12 66.83 -14.68 37.81
CA GLN A 12 66.14 -13.42 37.52
C GLN A 12 65.01 -13.62 36.50
N SER A 13 65.29 -14.32 35.40
CA SER A 13 64.28 -14.61 34.36
C SER A 13 63.15 -15.50 34.90
N GLY A 14 63.47 -16.50 35.75
CA GLY A 14 62.47 -17.30 36.45
C GLY A 14 61.60 -16.50 37.43
N LEU A 15 62.18 -15.55 38.18
CA LEU A 15 61.41 -14.68 39.08
C LEU A 15 60.46 -13.77 38.29
N LEU A 16 60.94 -13.15 37.21
CA LEU A 16 60.12 -12.30 36.33
C LEU A 16 58.99 -13.09 35.68
N ALA A 17 59.25 -14.29 35.18
CA ALA A 17 58.23 -15.16 34.60
C ALA A 17 57.14 -15.53 35.63
N ASN A 18 57.52 -15.85 36.87
CA ASN A 18 56.56 -16.12 37.95
C ASN A 18 55.80 -14.88 38.41
N GLN A 19 56.43 -13.69 38.41
CA GLN A 19 55.74 -12.43 38.70
C GLN A 19 54.65 -12.16 37.67
N THR A 20 54.95 -12.33 36.37
CA THR A 20 53.94 -12.22 35.31
C THR A 20 52.85 -13.29 35.45
N ALA A 21 53.21 -14.53 35.78
CA ALA A 21 52.24 -15.61 36.04
C ALA A 21 51.24 -15.23 37.14
N LEU A 22 51.75 -14.72 38.27
CA LEU A 22 50.93 -14.27 39.40
C LEU A 22 50.07 -13.06 39.03
N ASN A 23 50.58 -12.13 38.21
CA ASN A 23 49.79 -11.01 37.70
C ASN A 23 48.62 -11.50 36.85
N ILE A 24 48.83 -12.46 35.94
CA ILE A 24 47.75 -13.03 35.10
C ILE A 24 46.73 -13.79 35.96
N VAL A 25 47.17 -14.56 36.97
CA VAL A 25 46.25 -15.18 37.93
C VAL A 25 45.44 -14.12 38.67
N SER A 26 46.07 -13.03 39.12
CA SER A 26 45.38 -11.93 39.78
C SER A 26 44.37 -11.24 38.86
N GLN A 27 44.70 -11.03 37.58
CA GLN A 27 43.79 -10.46 36.60
C GLN A 27 42.58 -11.38 36.34
N ASN A 28 42.83 -12.69 36.17
CA ASN A 28 41.77 -13.67 35.98
C ASN A 28 40.81 -13.72 37.19
N VAL A 29 41.35 -13.64 38.42
CA VAL A 29 40.52 -13.60 39.63
C VAL A 29 39.76 -12.29 39.74
N ALA A 30 40.39 -11.15 39.44
CA ALA A 30 39.76 -9.84 39.51
C ALA A 30 38.62 -9.68 38.48
N ASN A 31 38.78 -10.23 37.28
CA ASN A 31 37.84 -10.08 36.16
C ASN A 31 36.94 -11.30 35.95
N VAL A 32 36.89 -12.24 36.89
CA VAL A 32 36.08 -13.46 36.75
C VAL A 32 34.58 -13.18 36.54
N ASN A 33 34.09 -12.04 37.00
CA ASN A 33 32.70 -11.59 36.86
C ASN A 33 32.54 -10.47 35.83
N THR A 34 33.59 -10.11 35.08
CA THR A 34 33.51 -9.10 34.03
C THR A 34 33.01 -9.78 32.75
N PRO A 35 31.84 -9.38 32.20
CA PRO A 35 31.36 -9.93 30.93
C PRO A 35 32.38 -9.76 29.81
N GLY A 36 32.50 -10.77 28.95
CA GLY A 36 33.45 -10.77 27.83
C GLY A 36 34.91 -11.03 28.18
N TYR A 37 35.27 -11.18 29.47
CA TYR A 37 36.64 -11.51 29.87
C TYR A 37 36.95 -12.99 29.65
N SER A 38 38.03 -13.29 28.93
CA SER A 38 38.49 -14.67 28.71
C SER A 38 39.60 -15.06 29.70
N ARG A 39 39.64 -16.34 30.08
CA ARG A 39 40.71 -16.82 30.97
C ARG A 39 42.04 -16.83 30.22
N LYS A 40 43.02 -16.10 30.73
CA LYS A 40 44.36 -16.02 30.15
C LYS A 40 45.31 -17.07 30.75
N ILE A 41 46.16 -17.63 29.91
CA ILE A 41 47.22 -18.58 30.25
C ILE A 41 48.53 -18.08 29.66
N ILE A 42 49.61 -18.19 30.43
CA ILE A 42 50.96 -17.94 29.93
C ILE A 42 51.62 -19.27 29.56
N GLN A 43 52.29 -19.31 28.41
CA GLN A 43 53.19 -20.41 28.07
C GLN A 43 54.62 -20.00 28.38
N GLN A 44 55.32 -20.81 29.16
CA GLN A 44 56.74 -20.60 29.48
C GLN A 44 57.59 -21.54 28.63
N GLN A 45 58.68 -21.02 28.05
CA GLN A 45 59.65 -21.82 27.30
C GLN A 45 61.04 -21.72 27.94
N SER A 46 61.77 -22.83 27.92
CA SER A 46 63.14 -22.86 28.38
C SER A 46 64.05 -22.16 27.35
N VAL A 47 64.83 -21.18 27.79
CA VAL A 47 65.85 -20.55 26.96
C VAL A 47 67.10 -21.43 26.99
N VAL A 48 67.61 -21.87 25.84
CA VAL A 48 68.81 -22.71 25.74
C VAL A 48 69.90 -21.96 24.98
N LEU A 49 71.08 -21.76 25.60
CA LEU A 49 72.25 -21.19 24.96
C LEU A 49 73.35 -22.25 24.87
N ALA A 50 73.82 -22.54 23.65
CA ALA A 50 74.91 -23.49 23.40
C ALA A 50 74.73 -24.88 24.05
N GLY A 51 73.48 -25.38 24.11
CA GLY A 51 73.15 -26.69 24.69
C GLY A 51 73.00 -26.71 26.22
N GLN A 52 73.09 -25.56 26.88
CA GLN A 52 72.86 -25.41 28.33
C GLN A 52 71.64 -24.52 28.59
N GLY A 53 70.82 -24.88 29.59
CA GLY A 53 69.67 -24.09 30.00
C GLY A 53 70.11 -22.74 30.57
N ALA A 54 69.58 -21.66 30.01
CA ALA A 54 69.97 -20.28 30.29
C ALA A 54 68.85 -19.44 30.94
N GLY A 55 67.78 -20.08 31.38
CA GLY A 55 66.63 -19.45 32.04
C GLY A 55 65.30 -19.84 31.41
N VAL A 56 64.27 -19.06 31.70
CA VAL A 56 62.91 -19.23 31.17
C VAL A 56 62.46 -17.90 30.58
N SER A 57 61.79 -17.94 29.43
CA SER A 57 61.09 -16.80 28.87
C SER A 57 59.61 -17.12 28.72
N ILE A 58 58.78 -16.07 28.68
CA ILE A 58 57.39 -16.21 28.27
C ILE A 58 57.39 -16.42 26.76
N ALA A 59 56.77 -17.51 26.31
CA ALA A 59 56.65 -17.86 24.90
C ALA A 59 55.45 -17.14 24.28
N ASP A 60 54.32 -17.17 24.98
CA ASP A 60 53.06 -16.67 24.44
C ASP A 60 52.03 -16.39 25.55
N PHE A 61 51.07 -15.52 25.24
CA PHE A 61 49.87 -15.26 26.03
C PHE A 61 48.67 -15.80 25.26
N THR A 62 47.97 -16.77 25.81
CA THR A 62 46.83 -17.39 25.15
C THR A 62 45.57 -17.28 25.99
N ARG A 63 44.45 -17.02 25.33
CA ARG A 63 43.12 -17.07 25.94
C ARG A 63 42.48 -18.45 25.80
N VAL A 64 41.69 -18.83 26.78
CA VAL A 64 40.87 -20.05 26.76
C VAL A 64 39.48 -19.66 26.28
N VAL A 65 39.22 -19.89 24.99
CA VAL A 65 37.93 -19.65 24.35
C VAL A 65 37.52 -20.84 23.50
N ASP A 66 36.22 -21.08 23.41
CA ASP A 66 35.64 -22.04 22.46
C ASP A 66 35.07 -21.25 21.28
N SER A 67 35.78 -21.27 20.16
CA SER A 67 35.39 -20.54 18.95
C SER A 67 34.12 -21.08 18.30
N GLY A 68 33.81 -22.37 18.48
CA GLY A 68 32.57 -22.98 18.02
C GLY A 68 31.38 -22.45 18.81
N LEU A 69 31.51 -22.41 20.14
CA LEU A 69 30.48 -21.84 21.02
C LEU A 69 30.27 -20.35 20.77
N LEU A 70 31.34 -19.56 20.63
CA LEU A 70 31.23 -18.13 20.31
C LEU A 70 30.49 -17.89 18.99
N LYS A 71 30.77 -18.71 17.97
CA LYS A 71 30.05 -18.65 16.71
C LYS A 71 28.55 -18.93 16.88
N SER A 72 28.20 -19.95 17.66
CA SER A 72 26.80 -20.23 17.97
C SER A 72 26.13 -19.10 18.75
N ILE A 73 26.79 -18.54 19.78
CA ILE A 73 26.26 -17.41 20.56
C ILE A 73 25.93 -16.22 19.66
N ARG A 74 26.85 -15.83 18.77
CA ARG A 74 26.65 -14.69 17.84
C ARG A 74 25.49 -14.93 16.87
N GLN A 75 25.30 -16.16 16.42
CA GLN A 75 24.16 -16.51 15.58
C GLN A 75 22.84 -16.37 16.35
N GLU A 76 22.77 -16.92 17.57
CA GLU A 76 21.57 -16.85 18.42
C GLU A 76 21.27 -15.41 18.88
N LEU A 77 22.29 -14.57 19.10
CA LEU A 77 22.12 -13.15 19.39
C LEU A 77 21.46 -12.41 18.23
N GLY A 78 21.82 -12.74 16.99
CA GLY A 78 21.18 -12.20 15.80
C GLY A 78 19.69 -12.58 15.72
N GLU A 79 19.35 -13.83 16.01
CA GLU A 79 17.96 -14.30 16.02
C GLU A 79 17.14 -13.66 17.15
N LEU A 80 17.70 -13.60 18.36
CA LEU A 80 17.06 -12.97 19.52
C LEU A 80 16.75 -11.50 19.27
N ASN A 81 17.70 -10.73 18.74
CA ASN A 81 17.51 -9.30 18.50
C ASN A 81 16.54 -9.02 17.34
N ASN A 82 16.44 -9.91 16.36
CA ASN A 82 15.40 -9.82 15.34
C ASN A 82 14.01 -9.91 15.99
N VAL A 83 13.72 -10.99 16.72
CA VAL A 83 12.40 -11.22 17.33
C VAL A 83 12.07 -10.17 18.41
N SER A 84 13.07 -9.73 19.19
CA SER A 84 12.91 -8.68 20.20
C SER A 84 12.44 -7.35 19.61
N VAL A 85 12.95 -6.97 18.43
CA VAL A 85 12.43 -5.80 17.70
C VAL A 85 10.97 -6.00 17.35
N GLN A 86 10.65 -7.12 16.68
CA GLN A 86 9.29 -7.40 16.22
C GLN A 86 8.27 -7.37 17.37
N GLU A 87 8.61 -7.99 18.52
CA GLU A 87 7.77 -7.97 19.72
C GLU A 87 7.42 -6.53 20.14
N GLY A 88 8.40 -5.62 20.17
CA GLY A 88 8.19 -4.22 20.53
C GLY A 88 7.25 -3.48 19.57
N TYR A 89 7.24 -3.83 18.28
CA TYR A 89 6.31 -3.26 17.30
C TYR A 89 4.90 -3.87 17.43
N PHE A 90 4.79 -5.18 17.61
CA PHE A 90 3.50 -5.86 17.78
C PHE A 90 2.77 -5.38 19.04
N GLN A 91 3.47 -5.14 20.15
CA GLN A 91 2.84 -4.58 21.36
C GLN A 91 2.17 -3.22 21.08
N ARG A 92 2.81 -2.34 20.30
CA ARG A 92 2.25 -1.03 19.94
C ARG A 92 1.09 -1.13 18.96
N LEU A 93 1.15 -2.08 18.02
CA LEU A 93 0.02 -2.38 17.14
C LEU A 93 -1.18 -2.85 17.96
N GLN A 94 -0.98 -3.77 18.92
CA GLN A 94 -2.05 -4.28 19.78
C GLN A 94 -2.72 -3.17 20.61
N GLU A 95 -1.96 -2.20 21.12
CA GLU A 95 -2.51 -1.04 21.84
C GLU A 95 -3.51 -0.23 20.99
N THR A 96 -3.27 -0.12 19.69
CA THR A 96 -4.12 0.67 18.78
C THR A 96 -5.24 -0.17 18.17
N PHE A 97 -4.96 -1.42 17.82
CA PHE A 97 -5.90 -2.31 17.13
C PHE A 97 -6.93 -2.90 18.10
N GLY A 98 -6.57 -2.99 19.39
CA GLY A 98 -7.33 -3.71 20.41
C GLY A 98 -7.14 -5.22 20.29
N THR A 99 -7.65 -5.97 21.26
CA THR A 99 -7.70 -7.44 21.16
C THR A 99 -9.06 -7.92 20.66
N PRO A 100 -9.16 -9.12 20.06
CA PRO A 100 -10.43 -9.67 19.64
C PRO A 100 -11.40 -9.78 20.83
N GLY A 101 -12.55 -9.09 20.73
CA GLY A 101 -13.55 -9.02 21.79
C GLY A 101 -13.46 -7.78 22.69
N ASP A 102 -12.46 -6.92 22.50
CA ASP A 102 -12.43 -5.60 23.16
C ASP A 102 -13.43 -4.64 22.50
N ASN A 103 -14.08 -3.82 23.33
CA ASN A 103 -15.03 -2.79 22.87
C ASN A 103 -14.37 -1.66 22.06
N THR A 104 -13.04 -1.59 22.04
CA THR A 104 -12.28 -0.61 21.27
C THR A 104 -11.69 -1.19 19.99
N SER A 105 -11.96 -2.47 19.69
CA SER A 105 -11.52 -3.13 18.45
C SER A 105 -12.33 -2.63 17.25
N ILE A 106 -11.70 -2.61 16.08
CA ILE A 106 -12.40 -2.25 14.83
C ILE A 106 -13.56 -3.21 14.54
N SER A 107 -13.43 -4.50 14.87
CA SER A 107 -14.50 -5.49 14.71
C SER A 107 -15.75 -5.12 15.52
N HIS A 108 -15.59 -4.67 16.76
CA HIS A 108 -16.72 -4.24 17.60
C HIS A 108 -17.34 -2.95 17.06
N ILE A 109 -16.53 -1.98 16.61
CA ILE A 109 -17.06 -0.72 16.05
C ILE A 109 -17.90 -1.00 14.79
N LEU A 110 -17.48 -1.95 13.94
CA LEU A 110 -18.26 -2.38 12.78
C LEU A 110 -19.55 -3.11 13.17
N GLU A 111 -19.55 -3.86 14.27
CA GLU A 111 -20.77 -4.47 14.81
C GLU A 111 -21.75 -3.40 15.34
N GLU A 112 -21.26 -2.36 16.02
CA GLU A 112 -22.12 -1.23 16.43
C GLU A 112 -22.69 -0.47 15.23
N PHE A 113 -21.92 -0.32 14.16
CA PHE A 113 -22.42 0.27 12.91
C PHE A 113 -23.52 -0.58 12.28
N LYS A 114 -23.37 -1.91 12.29
CA LYS A 114 -24.42 -2.85 11.87
C LYS A 114 -25.68 -2.73 12.72
N GLU A 115 -25.56 -2.69 14.05
CA GLU A 115 -26.70 -2.51 14.95
C GLU A 115 -27.44 -1.19 14.68
N ALA A 116 -26.72 -0.11 14.38
CA ALA A 116 -27.32 1.17 14.00
C ALA A 116 -28.11 1.08 12.68
N ALA A 117 -27.60 0.33 11.69
CA ALA A 117 -28.32 0.07 10.44
C ALA A 117 -29.58 -0.78 10.65
N GLU A 118 -29.54 -1.78 11.54
CA GLU A 118 -30.72 -2.56 11.94
C GLU A 118 -31.80 -1.68 12.58
N LEU A 119 -31.39 -0.76 13.47
CA LEU A 119 -32.32 0.19 14.10
C LEU A 119 -32.94 1.15 13.08
N LEU A 120 -32.15 1.67 12.14
CA LEU A 120 -32.66 2.52 11.06
C LEU A 120 -33.68 1.77 10.18
N ALA A 121 -33.45 0.49 9.90
CA ALA A 121 -34.38 -0.33 9.13
C ALA A 121 -35.74 -0.51 9.83
N VAL A 122 -35.77 -0.50 11.17
CA VAL A 122 -37.00 -0.59 11.97
C VAL A 122 -37.75 0.74 12.03
N SER A 123 -37.05 1.88 12.04
CA SER A 123 -37.65 3.21 12.17
C SER A 123 -36.94 4.23 11.26
N PRO A 124 -37.16 4.15 9.93
CA PRO A 124 -36.44 4.96 8.94
C PRO A 124 -36.80 6.45 8.99
N ASP A 125 -37.99 6.77 9.49
CA ASP A 125 -38.57 8.12 9.56
C ASP A 125 -38.04 8.95 10.74
N ARG A 126 -37.21 8.35 11.61
CA ARG A 126 -36.73 8.99 12.82
C ARG A 126 -35.31 9.52 12.67
N ILE A 127 -35.18 10.83 12.91
CA ILE A 127 -33.91 11.57 12.87
C ILE A 127 -32.88 11.02 13.86
N LEU A 128 -33.31 10.47 15.00
CA LEU A 128 -32.40 9.93 16.01
C LEU A 128 -31.66 8.68 15.48
N GLU A 129 -32.38 7.77 14.83
CA GLU A 129 -31.84 6.55 14.22
C GLU A 129 -30.95 6.88 13.01
N GLN A 130 -31.32 7.88 12.20
CA GLN A 130 -30.47 8.41 11.13
C GLN A 130 -29.16 9.00 11.67
N SER A 131 -29.24 9.81 12.73
CA SER A 131 -28.06 10.41 13.36
C SER A 131 -27.16 9.36 14.01
N GLU A 132 -27.73 8.29 14.55
CA GLU A 132 -26.96 7.21 15.17
C GLU A 132 -26.19 6.39 14.11
N LEU A 133 -26.80 6.11 12.96
CA LEU A 133 -26.11 5.46 11.83
C LEU A 133 -24.89 6.28 11.40
N VAL A 134 -25.08 7.58 11.18
CA VAL A 134 -24.01 8.49 10.75
C VAL A 134 -22.89 8.54 11.80
N ARG A 135 -23.24 8.62 13.09
CA ARG A 135 -22.27 8.62 14.17
C ARG A 135 -21.43 7.34 14.21
N GLN A 136 -22.04 6.18 14.00
CA GLN A 136 -21.31 4.91 14.00
C GLN A 136 -20.49 4.70 12.72
N ALA A 137 -20.97 5.20 11.58
CA ALA A 137 -20.18 5.27 10.35
C ALA A 137 -18.92 6.13 10.56
N GLN A 138 -19.05 7.29 11.20
CA GLN A 138 -17.92 8.17 11.56
C GLN A 138 -16.92 7.46 12.49
N ALA A 139 -17.41 6.78 13.53
CA ALA A 139 -16.54 6.04 14.45
C ALA A 139 -15.72 4.94 13.74
N ALA A 140 -16.32 4.24 12.77
CA ALA A 140 -15.65 3.22 11.98
C ALA A 140 -14.51 3.80 11.12
N VAL A 141 -14.79 4.87 10.37
CA VAL A 141 -13.78 5.50 9.50
C VAL A 141 -12.67 6.20 10.28
N GLU A 142 -12.99 6.85 11.41
CA GLU A 142 -12.00 7.46 12.30
C GLU A 142 -11.05 6.42 12.90
N LYS A 143 -11.58 5.23 13.26
CA LYS A 143 -10.78 4.12 13.74
C LYS A 143 -9.81 3.61 12.67
N LEU A 144 -10.29 3.39 11.45
CA LEU A 144 -9.45 2.98 10.31
C LEU A 144 -8.33 4.00 10.06
N ALA A 145 -8.67 5.30 10.06
CA ALA A 145 -7.70 6.37 9.85
C ALA A 145 -6.67 6.48 10.99
N SER A 146 -7.07 6.21 12.24
CA SER A 146 -6.16 6.14 13.38
C SER A 146 -5.19 4.95 13.27
N MET A 147 -5.69 3.79 12.86
CA MET A 147 -4.87 2.58 12.68
C MET A 147 -3.86 2.79 11.55
N SER A 148 -4.30 3.31 10.40
CA SER A 148 -3.41 3.61 9.27
C SER A 148 -2.31 4.61 9.64
N ARG A 149 -2.64 5.72 10.32
CA ARG A 149 -1.63 6.68 10.81
C ARG A 149 -0.59 6.03 11.72
N THR A 150 -1.05 5.18 12.64
CA THR A 150 -0.15 4.46 13.56
C THR A 150 0.80 3.53 12.80
N ILE A 151 0.31 2.83 11.77
CA ILE A 151 1.18 2.02 10.90
C ILE A 151 2.26 2.89 10.26
N GLN A 152 1.89 4.03 9.68
CA GLN A 152 2.87 4.91 9.01
C GLN A 152 3.89 5.51 9.98
N ASP A 153 3.46 5.88 11.20
CA ASP A 153 4.36 6.35 12.27
C ASP A 153 5.35 5.27 12.69
N LEU A 154 4.89 4.01 12.85
CA LEU A 154 5.75 2.88 13.16
C LEU A 154 6.74 2.59 12.01
N ARG A 155 6.31 2.70 10.75
CA ARG A 155 7.20 2.54 9.59
C ARG A 155 8.28 3.62 9.55
N LEU A 156 7.92 4.88 9.79
CA LEU A 156 8.87 5.98 9.88
C LEU A 156 9.87 5.77 11.03
N GLN A 157 9.38 5.31 12.19
CA GLN A 157 10.24 5.00 13.32
C GLN A 157 11.20 3.85 13.04
N ALA A 158 10.75 2.80 12.34
CA ALA A 158 11.61 1.70 11.93
C ALA A 158 12.74 2.20 11.03
N ASP A 159 12.43 3.06 10.07
CA ASP A 159 13.41 3.68 9.17
C ASP A 159 14.44 4.55 9.91
N GLN A 160 14.00 5.36 10.87
CA GLN A 160 14.90 6.14 11.74
C GLN A 160 15.78 5.25 12.62
N GLN A 161 15.23 4.14 13.11
CA GLN A 161 16.00 3.15 13.88
C GLN A 161 17.03 2.43 13.00
N ILE A 162 16.72 2.15 11.73
CA ILE A 162 17.67 1.62 10.75
C ILE A 162 18.84 2.59 10.58
N ALA A 163 18.60 3.90 10.43
CA ALA A 163 19.66 4.90 10.35
C ALA A 163 20.56 4.92 11.60
N ALA A 164 19.97 4.78 12.80
CA ALA A 164 20.72 4.69 14.04
C ALA A 164 21.57 3.40 14.12
N VAL A 165 21.01 2.26 13.71
CA VAL A 165 21.72 0.98 13.63
C VAL A 165 22.87 1.05 12.64
N VAL A 166 22.67 1.65 11.46
CA VAL A 166 23.74 1.87 10.46
C VAL A 166 24.86 2.76 11.02
N SER A 167 24.52 3.80 11.78
CA SER A 167 25.52 4.65 12.45
C SER A 167 26.33 3.85 13.49
N GLU A 168 25.66 3.02 14.29
CA GLU A 168 26.32 2.16 15.27
C GLU A 168 27.21 1.10 14.60
N MET A 169 26.73 0.47 13.52
CA MET A 169 27.51 -0.49 12.73
C MET A 169 28.81 0.14 12.20
N ASN A 170 28.76 1.36 11.65
CA ASN A 170 29.96 2.07 11.20
C ASN A 170 30.96 2.36 12.33
N GLN A 171 30.49 2.66 13.54
CA GLN A 171 31.36 2.84 14.70
C GLN A 171 32.00 1.53 15.13
N LEU A 172 31.22 0.45 15.17
CA LEU A 172 31.71 -0.88 15.55
C LEU A 172 32.73 -1.43 14.54
N THR A 173 32.48 -1.27 13.23
CA THR A 173 33.43 -1.73 12.21
C THR A 173 34.75 -0.97 12.26
N ALA A 174 34.71 0.35 12.53
CA ALA A 174 35.90 1.15 12.74
C ALA A 174 36.66 0.78 14.03
N ASP A 175 35.95 0.52 15.13
CA ASP A 175 36.56 0.06 16.39
C ASP A 175 37.23 -1.31 16.21
N ILE A 176 36.59 -2.24 15.50
CA ILE A 176 37.15 -3.58 15.22
C ILE A 176 38.41 -3.47 14.36
N ASP A 177 38.40 -2.62 13.33
CA ASP A 177 39.55 -2.35 12.47
C ASP A 177 40.74 -1.80 13.27
N GLN A 178 40.50 -0.78 14.10
CA GLN A 178 41.53 -0.23 14.99
C GLN A 178 42.09 -1.28 15.95
N LEU A 179 41.23 -2.15 16.50
CA LEU A 179 41.65 -3.26 17.37
C LEU A 179 42.45 -4.32 16.60
N ASN A 180 42.10 -4.62 15.34
CA ASN A 180 42.89 -5.50 14.49
C ASN A 180 44.30 -4.93 14.26
N ASP A 181 44.40 -3.64 13.92
CA ASP A 181 45.68 -2.94 13.76
C ASP A 181 46.54 -2.99 15.02
N ASP A 182 45.94 -2.74 16.19
CA ASP A 182 46.63 -2.81 17.47
C ASP A 182 47.06 -4.24 17.80
N ILE A 183 46.21 -5.26 17.59
CA ILE A 183 46.57 -6.67 17.80
C ILE A 183 47.76 -7.07 16.93
N ILE A 184 47.77 -6.71 15.65
CA ILE A 184 48.89 -7.00 14.74
C ILE A 184 50.15 -6.28 15.22
N ARG A 185 50.04 -5.00 15.59
CA ARG A 185 51.18 -4.19 16.04
C ARG A 185 51.79 -4.75 17.32
N PHE A 186 50.99 -5.04 18.35
CA PHE A 186 51.45 -5.57 19.62
C PHE A 186 51.95 -7.02 19.46
N GLY A 187 51.25 -7.86 18.71
CA GLY A 187 51.63 -9.24 18.42
C GLY A 187 52.96 -9.35 17.68
N SER A 188 53.22 -8.47 16.69
CA SER A 188 54.50 -8.44 15.96
C SER A 188 55.71 -8.12 16.85
N THR A 189 55.47 -7.47 17.99
CA THR A 189 56.49 -7.13 19.00
C THR A 189 56.57 -8.13 20.16
N GLY A 190 55.73 -9.18 20.16
CA GLY A 190 55.67 -10.20 21.21
C GLY A 190 55.03 -9.72 22.51
N ASN A 191 54.21 -8.67 22.46
CA ASN A 191 53.43 -8.18 23.60
C ASN A 191 52.10 -8.94 23.74
N ASP A 192 51.52 -8.92 24.94
CA ASP A 192 50.21 -9.53 25.22
C ASP A 192 49.07 -8.79 24.48
N THR A 193 48.33 -9.51 23.63
CA THR A 193 47.18 -9.00 22.87
C THR A 193 45.84 -9.47 23.45
N THR A 194 45.83 -10.31 24.49
CA THR A 194 44.61 -11.01 24.93
C THR A 194 43.48 -10.08 25.37
N ASP A 195 43.80 -8.95 26.03
CA ASP A 195 42.80 -7.94 26.37
C ASP A 195 42.23 -7.21 25.15
N LEU A 196 43.05 -6.96 24.12
CA LEU A 196 42.60 -6.35 22.87
C LEU A 196 41.70 -7.31 22.09
N GLU A 197 42.03 -8.61 22.11
CA GLU A 197 41.20 -9.65 21.53
C GLU A 197 39.84 -9.77 22.23
N ASP A 198 39.80 -9.69 23.57
CA ASP A 198 38.55 -9.66 24.34
C ASP A 198 37.72 -8.40 24.02
N GLN A 199 38.35 -7.23 23.90
CA GLN A 199 37.67 -6.00 23.47
C GLN A 199 37.09 -6.12 22.06
N ARG A 200 37.86 -6.70 21.14
CA ARG A 200 37.39 -6.94 19.76
C ARG A 200 36.23 -7.91 19.75
N ASP A 201 36.31 -9.00 20.51
CA ASP A 201 35.23 -9.99 20.58
C ASP A 201 33.94 -9.37 21.14
N ASN A 202 34.00 -8.49 22.14
CA ASN A 202 32.84 -7.75 22.61
C ASN A 202 32.23 -6.84 21.53
N LYS A 203 33.05 -6.21 20.69
CA LYS A 203 32.58 -5.38 19.57
C LYS A 203 31.94 -6.23 18.47
N ILE A 204 32.51 -7.40 18.19
CA ILE A 204 31.93 -8.37 17.25
C ILE A 204 30.62 -8.93 17.80
N ASP A 205 30.53 -9.21 19.10
CA ASP A 205 29.29 -9.66 19.76
C ASP A 205 28.19 -8.58 19.60
N ARG A 206 28.50 -7.31 19.90
CA ARG A 206 27.57 -6.20 19.68
C ARG A 206 27.19 -6.04 18.21
N LEU A 207 28.13 -6.20 17.28
CA LEU A 207 27.84 -6.15 15.84
C LEU A 207 26.90 -7.29 15.41
N SER A 208 27.04 -8.49 16.02
CA SER A 208 26.17 -9.64 15.75
C SER A 208 24.74 -9.47 16.26
N GLU A 209 24.52 -8.61 17.26
CA GLU A 209 23.18 -8.21 17.69
C GLU A 209 22.50 -7.31 16.66
N LEU A 210 23.27 -6.52 15.91
CA LEU A 210 22.74 -5.56 14.92
C LEU A 210 22.48 -6.19 13.56
N VAL A 211 23.39 -7.02 13.07
CA VAL A 211 23.31 -7.66 11.74
C VAL A 211 23.86 -9.08 11.81
N ASP A 212 23.36 -9.96 10.95
CA ASP A 212 23.92 -11.29 10.79
C ASP A 212 25.35 -11.22 10.23
N ILE A 213 26.31 -11.72 11.01
CA ILE A 213 27.72 -11.71 10.64
C ILE A 213 28.34 -13.10 10.57
N ARG A 214 29.42 -13.17 9.79
CA ARG A 214 30.38 -14.26 9.75
C ARG A 214 31.78 -13.65 9.82
N PHE A 215 32.70 -14.40 10.41
CA PHE A 215 34.07 -13.93 10.58
C PHE A 215 35.05 -15.09 10.46
N PHE A 216 36.30 -14.78 10.14
CA PHE A 216 37.43 -15.69 10.27
C PHE A 216 38.69 -14.91 10.68
N SER A 217 39.60 -15.59 11.37
CA SER A 217 40.90 -15.03 11.75
C SER A 217 41.98 -15.43 10.74
N ARG A 218 42.90 -14.51 10.44
CA ARG A 218 44.11 -14.74 9.64
C ARG A 218 45.30 -15.09 10.55
N ASN A 219 46.41 -15.54 9.95
CA ASN A 219 47.59 -16.04 10.68
C ASN A 219 48.34 -14.97 11.51
N ASP A 220 48.12 -13.71 11.19
CA ASP A 220 48.65 -12.51 11.87
C ASP A 220 47.76 -12.02 13.02
N GLY A 221 46.63 -12.69 13.28
CA GLY A 221 45.71 -12.35 14.37
C GLY A 221 44.59 -11.38 13.94
N ASP A 222 44.61 -10.90 12.69
CA ASP A 222 43.55 -10.10 12.07
C ASP A 222 42.23 -10.88 11.97
N VAL A 223 41.10 -10.19 12.07
CA VAL A 223 39.76 -10.76 11.87
C VAL A 223 39.03 -10.01 10.77
N VAL A 224 38.61 -10.76 9.76
CA VAL A 224 37.74 -10.27 8.67
C VAL A 224 36.30 -10.56 9.05
N VAL A 225 35.43 -9.56 8.91
CA VAL A 225 34.00 -9.66 9.19
C VAL A 225 33.20 -9.38 7.92
N PHE A 226 32.23 -10.23 7.64
CA PHE A 226 31.31 -10.11 6.50
C PHE A 226 29.89 -10.42 6.96
N THR A 227 28.89 -9.89 6.25
CA THR A 227 27.49 -10.30 6.45
C THR A 227 27.31 -11.77 6.06
N SER A 228 26.22 -12.42 6.44
CA SER A 228 25.99 -13.81 5.95
C SER A 228 25.76 -13.86 4.45
N SER A 229 25.36 -12.74 3.82
CA SER A 229 25.23 -12.59 2.37
C SER A 229 26.57 -12.44 1.65
N GLY A 230 27.65 -12.15 2.38
CA GLY A 230 29.02 -12.04 1.84
C GLY A 230 29.51 -10.61 1.59
N LEU A 231 28.79 -9.58 2.03
CA LEU A 231 29.26 -8.20 2.00
C LEU A 231 30.32 -7.99 3.09
N THR A 232 31.50 -7.50 2.72
CA THR A 232 32.58 -7.24 3.68
C THR A 232 32.24 -6.04 4.55
N LEU A 233 32.30 -6.20 5.88
CA LEU A 233 32.10 -5.13 6.86
C LEU A 233 33.42 -4.66 7.47
N VAL A 234 34.38 -5.58 7.65
CA VAL A 234 35.72 -5.30 8.16
C VAL A 234 36.75 -6.10 7.36
N ASP A 235 37.70 -5.40 6.77
CA ASP A 235 38.95 -5.88 6.16
C ASP A 235 39.97 -4.73 6.25
N THR A 236 40.98 -4.66 5.38
CA THR A 236 42.05 -3.64 5.41
C THR A 236 41.56 -2.19 5.54
N ILE A 237 40.42 -1.84 4.94
CA ILE A 237 39.74 -0.55 5.14
C ILE A 237 38.24 -0.86 5.20
N PRO A 238 37.56 -0.61 6.35
CA PRO A 238 36.12 -0.82 6.46
C PRO A 238 35.35 0.03 5.45
N PRO A 239 34.48 -0.56 4.61
CA PRO A 239 33.59 0.22 3.76
C PRO A 239 32.55 0.95 4.61
N THR A 240 32.20 2.18 4.23
CA THR A 240 31.14 2.94 4.89
C THR A 240 29.78 2.37 4.55
N ILE A 241 28.95 2.12 5.55
CA ILE A 241 27.56 1.72 5.40
C ILE A 241 26.70 2.98 5.36
N THR A 242 25.84 3.11 4.36
CA THR A 242 25.02 4.31 4.14
C THR A 242 23.54 3.96 4.11
N HIS A 243 22.75 4.82 4.75
CA HIS A 243 21.30 4.84 4.70
C HIS A 243 20.83 6.22 5.17
N GLU A 244 19.96 6.85 4.40
CA GLU A 244 19.30 8.11 4.77
C GLU A 244 17.84 7.85 5.13
N SER A 245 17.46 8.16 6.38
CA SER A 245 16.07 7.97 6.81
C SER A 245 15.13 8.93 6.08
N ALA A 246 13.96 8.45 5.69
CA ALA A 246 12.89 9.25 5.12
C ALA A 246 12.43 10.36 6.08
N ALA A 247 12.09 11.52 5.52
CA ALA A 247 11.57 12.65 6.29
C ALA A 247 10.10 12.43 6.71
N ALA A 248 9.34 11.68 5.92
CA ALA A 248 7.96 11.30 6.15
C ALA A 248 7.67 9.95 5.50
N MET A 249 6.67 9.25 6.02
CA MET A 249 6.22 7.96 5.49
C MET A 249 4.74 8.03 5.12
N SER A 250 4.36 7.34 4.05
CA SER A 250 2.98 7.20 3.61
C SER A 250 2.71 5.76 3.17
N SER A 251 1.44 5.41 2.99
CA SER A 251 1.04 4.07 2.52
C SER A 251 1.57 3.72 1.12
N THR A 252 2.02 4.70 0.35
CA THR A 252 2.64 4.49 -0.97
C THR A 252 4.17 4.44 -0.92
N SER A 253 4.79 4.86 0.18
CA SER A 253 6.24 4.89 0.36
C SER A 253 6.84 3.49 0.28
N THR A 254 7.71 3.26 -0.70
CA THR A 254 8.46 2.00 -0.84
C THR A 254 9.90 2.25 -1.28
N VAL A 255 10.78 1.28 -1.04
CA VAL A 255 12.15 1.29 -1.59
C VAL A 255 12.12 1.26 -3.12
N ALA A 256 11.20 0.49 -3.72
CA ALA A 256 11.06 0.36 -5.17
C ALA A 256 10.67 1.69 -5.85
N SER A 257 9.84 2.51 -5.18
CA SER A 257 9.48 3.86 -5.64
C SER A 257 10.54 4.93 -5.38
N GLY A 258 11.66 4.59 -4.71
CA GLY A 258 12.72 5.53 -4.35
C GLY A 258 12.37 6.50 -3.22
N GLN A 259 11.20 6.33 -2.57
CA GLN A 259 10.76 7.17 -1.45
C GLN A 259 11.39 6.77 -0.11
N ILE A 260 11.88 5.54 -0.01
CA ILE A 260 12.63 5.02 1.14
C ILE A 260 14.03 4.67 0.66
N ASP A 261 15.06 5.08 1.40
CA ASP A 261 16.43 4.78 1.03
C ASP A 261 16.81 3.32 1.34
N GLY A 262 17.60 2.74 0.44
CA GLY A 262 18.24 1.45 0.67
C GLY A 262 19.38 1.55 1.70
N ILE A 263 19.95 0.40 2.04
CA ILE A 263 21.14 0.29 2.88
C ILE A 263 22.29 -0.23 2.01
N TYR A 264 23.33 0.58 1.82
CA TYR A 264 24.46 0.21 0.94
C TYR A 264 25.76 0.10 1.71
N VAL A 265 26.53 -0.95 1.43
CA VAL A 265 27.89 -1.14 1.95
C VAL A 265 28.90 -0.69 0.89
N GLY A 266 29.50 0.49 1.09
CA GLY A 266 30.42 1.10 0.12
C GLY A 266 29.67 1.86 -0.99
N GLU A 267 30.00 1.58 -2.25
CA GLU A 267 29.35 2.24 -3.40
C GLU A 267 27.87 1.83 -3.51
N ARG A 268 27.00 2.78 -3.88
CA ARG A 268 25.55 2.58 -4.04
C ARG A 268 25.23 1.81 -5.33
N LEU A 269 25.53 0.52 -5.30
CA LEU A 269 25.30 -0.44 -6.39
C LEU A 269 24.37 -1.55 -5.90
N ALA A 270 23.57 -2.12 -6.79
CA ALA A 270 22.65 -3.22 -6.46
C ALA A 270 23.35 -4.43 -5.81
N ILE A 271 24.60 -4.71 -6.18
CA ILE A 271 25.41 -5.78 -5.57
C ILE A 271 25.77 -5.52 -4.11
N ASN A 272 25.81 -4.24 -3.70
CA ASN A 272 26.15 -3.78 -2.36
C ASN A 272 24.92 -3.46 -1.49
N ASP A 273 23.72 -3.74 -1.99
CA ASP A 273 22.46 -3.47 -1.31
C ASP A 273 22.18 -4.52 -0.23
N LEU A 274 22.25 -4.09 1.03
CA LEU A 274 21.98 -4.92 2.21
C LEU A 274 20.49 -5.01 2.53
N THR A 275 19.64 -4.12 1.98
CA THR A 275 18.20 -4.02 2.29
C THR A 275 17.47 -5.34 2.09
N THR A 276 17.77 -6.04 0.99
CA THR A 276 17.14 -7.34 0.65
C THR A 276 18.00 -8.54 1.06
N GLN A 277 19.17 -8.32 1.65
CA GLN A 277 20.16 -9.36 1.95
C GLN A 277 20.37 -9.62 3.44
N ALA A 278 20.00 -8.69 4.32
CA ALA A 278 20.02 -8.90 5.77
C ALA A 278 19.06 -10.04 6.15
N ARG A 279 19.50 -10.94 7.03
CA ARG A 279 18.74 -12.14 7.45
C ARG A 279 18.63 -12.29 8.96
N GLY A 280 19.36 -11.50 9.74
CA GLY A 280 19.29 -11.53 11.20
C GLY A 280 19.77 -10.24 11.85
N GLY A 281 19.70 -10.21 13.18
CA GLY A 281 19.99 -9.03 13.99
C GLY A 281 18.82 -8.05 14.04
N GLN A 282 19.03 -6.98 14.81
CA GLN A 282 18.10 -5.87 14.93
C GLN A 282 17.71 -5.28 13.55
N LEU A 283 18.68 -5.20 12.63
CA LEU A 283 18.47 -4.64 11.29
C LEU A 283 17.42 -5.43 10.48
N ALA A 284 17.50 -6.76 10.50
CA ALA A 284 16.55 -7.60 9.77
C ALA A 284 15.13 -7.45 10.33
N GLY A 285 14.96 -7.42 11.66
CA GLY A 285 13.66 -7.21 12.29
C GLY A 285 13.07 -5.85 11.94
N LEU A 286 13.88 -4.79 11.88
CA LEU A 286 13.42 -3.46 11.48
C LEU A 286 13.01 -3.41 10.00
N LEU A 287 13.79 -4.03 9.12
CA LEU A 287 13.48 -4.14 7.69
C LEU A 287 12.19 -4.93 7.46
N GLU A 288 12.02 -6.05 8.16
CA GLU A 288 10.80 -6.87 8.08
C GLU A 288 9.56 -6.09 8.55
N MET A 289 9.67 -5.34 9.65
CA MET A 289 8.57 -4.46 10.07
C MET A 289 8.29 -3.35 9.05
N ARG A 290 9.31 -2.66 8.54
CA ARG A 290 9.19 -1.51 7.63
C ARG A 290 8.63 -1.88 6.24
N ASP A 291 9.11 -3.00 5.69
CA ASP A 291 8.96 -3.35 4.28
C ASP A 291 8.00 -4.52 4.03
N ASP A 292 7.67 -5.34 5.04
CA ASP A 292 6.79 -6.50 4.88
C ASP A 292 5.57 -6.43 5.81
N VAL A 293 5.76 -6.54 7.13
CA VAL A 293 4.65 -6.67 8.09
C VAL A 293 3.73 -5.45 8.12
N LEU A 294 4.29 -4.24 8.29
CA LEU A 294 3.50 -3.02 8.39
C LEU A 294 2.84 -2.62 7.06
N PRO A 295 3.54 -2.68 5.89
CA PRO A 295 2.88 -2.49 4.59
C PRO A 295 1.76 -3.49 4.32
N ASN A 296 1.94 -4.77 4.67
CA ASN A 296 0.89 -5.78 4.51
C ASN A 296 -0.34 -5.45 5.38
N LEU A 297 -0.14 -5.06 6.64
CA LEU A 297 -1.25 -4.63 7.50
C LEU A 297 -1.96 -3.39 6.93
N GLN A 298 -1.22 -2.44 6.35
CA GLN A 298 -1.81 -1.28 5.67
C GLN A 298 -2.67 -1.72 4.48
N SER A 299 -2.17 -2.64 3.65
CA SER A 299 -2.91 -3.19 2.50
C SER A 299 -4.23 -3.84 2.94
N GLN A 300 -4.21 -4.59 4.05
CA GLN A 300 -5.43 -5.21 4.60
C GLN A 300 -6.44 -4.18 5.10
N LEU A 301 -5.99 -3.10 5.76
CA LEU A 301 -6.88 -2.02 6.20
C LEU A 301 -7.46 -1.24 5.02
N ASP A 302 -6.65 -0.99 3.99
CA ASP A 302 -7.07 -0.34 2.77
C ASP A 302 -8.12 -1.18 2.02
N GLU A 303 -7.94 -2.49 1.91
CA GLU A 303 -8.95 -3.41 1.35
C GLU A 303 -10.24 -3.42 2.17
N LEU A 304 -10.15 -3.45 3.52
CA LEU A 304 -11.33 -3.37 4.38
C LEU A 304 -12.09 -2.05 4.17
N ALA A 305 -11.37 -0.93 4.13
CA ALA A 305 -11.95 0.39 3.96
C ALA A 305 -12.57 0.57 2.58
N ALA A 306 -11.90 0.12 1.52
CA ALA A 306 -12.39 0.18 0.15
C ALA A 306 -13.64 -0.68 -0.03
N GLN A 307 -13.65 -1.93 0.44
CA GLN A 307 -14.85 -2.77 0.38
C GLN A 307 -16.01 -2.20 1.19
N LEU A 308 -15.73 -1.63 2.38
CA LEU A 308 -16.76 -0.97 3.18
C LEU A 308 -17.35 0.24 2.44
N ARG A 309 -16.49 1.09 1.86
CA ARG A 309 -16.90 2.23 1.02
C ARG A 309 -17.78 1.75 -0.13
N ASP A 310 -17.27 0.82 -0.94
CA ASP A 310 -17.89 0.42 -2.21
C ASP A 310 -19.23 -0.28 -2.00
N GLN A 311 -19.31 -1.24 -1.07
CA GLN A 311 -20.55 -1.99 -0.83
C GLN A 311 -21.63 -1.12 -0.17
N ILE A 312 -21.25 -0.25 0.77
CA ILE A 312 -22.20 0.64 1.42
C ILE A 312 -22.66 1.74 0.47
N ASN A 313 -21.75 2.31 -0.33
CA ASN A 313 -22.10 3.29 -1.35
C ASN A 313 -22.99 2.66 -2.43
N LEU A 314 -22.71 1.44 -2.88
CA LEU A 314 -23.57 0.76 -3.86
C LEU A 314 -25.02 0.71 -3.37
N VAL A 315 -25.24 0.29 -2.13
CA VAL A 315 -26.59 0.22 -1.55
C VAL A 315 -27.18 1.61 -1.30
N HIS A 316 -26.40 2.55 -0.75
CA HIS A 316 -26.90 3.91 -0.46
C HIS A 316 -27.28 4.67 -1.75
N ASN A 317 -26.59 4.43 -2.86
CA ASN A 317 -26.89 4.99 -4.18
C ASN A 317 -28.21 4.51 -4.80
N ARG A 318 -28.73 3.34 -4.38
CA ARG A 318 -30.06 2.86 -4.79
C ARG A 318 -31.19 3.63 -4.12
N GLY A 319 -30.88 4.40 -3.09
CA GLY A 319 -31.85 5.07 -2.26
C GLY A 319 -32.11 6.51 -2.63
N THR A 320 -33.29 6.99 -2.22
CA THR A 320 -33.70 8.38 -2.36
C THR A 320 -34.29 8.83 -1.02
N PRO A 321 -33.79 9.92 -0.41
CA PRO A 321 -34.33 10.45 0.82
C PRO A 321 -35.72 11.02 0.56
N TYR A 322 -36.56 11.06 1.59
CA TYR A 322 -37.89 11.64 1.48
C TYR A 322 -37.83 13.18 1.57
N PRO A 323 -38.55 13.94 0.70
CA PRO A 323 -39.38 13.50 -0.43
C PRO A 323 -38.61 13.28 -1.74
N GLY A 324 -37.34 13.69 -1.80
CA GLY A 324 -36.43 13.52 -2.92
C GLY A 324 -35.16 14.32 -2.68
N HIS A 325 -34.18 14.19 -3.57
CA HIS A 325 -33.01 15.06 -3.57
C HIS A 325 -33.37 16.44 -4.12
N GLN A 326 -32.73 17.49 -3.61
CA GLN A 326 -32.74 18.83 -4.24
C GLN A 326 -31.43 19.12 -4.95
N GLU A 327 -30.35 18.54 -4.45
CA GLU A 327 -29.00 18.66 -4.95
C GLU A 327 -28.29 17.30 -4.81
N LEU A 328 -27.52 16.93 -5.82
CA LEU A 328 -26.59 15.80 -5.80
C LEU A 328 -25.31 16.20 -6.51
N THR A 329 -24.18 15.90 -5.88
CA THR A 329 -22.85 16.05 -6.50
C THR A 329 -22.18 14.69 -6.48
N GLY A 330 -21.79 14.22 -7.66
CA GLY A 330 -21.06 12.99 -7.88
C GLY A 330 -19.61 13.10 -7.41
N GLN A 331 -18.94 11.94 -7.37
CA GLN A 331 -17.54 11.84 -6.95
C GLN A 331 -16.62 11.41 -8.07
N ARG A 332 -17.15 10.76 -9.11
CA ARG A 332 -16.37 10.33 -10.26
C ARG A 332 -15.87 11.55 -11.04
N ILE A 333 -14.56 11.56 -11.31
CA ILE A 333 -13.90 12.63 -12.06
C ILE A 333 -13.87 12.22 -13.54
N PHE A 334 -14.35 13.11 -14.41
CA PHE A 334 -14.27 12.91 -15.85
C PHE A 334 -13.09 13.67 -16.44
N ALA A 335 -12.10 12.94 -16.94
CA ALA A 335 -10.91 13.51 -17.57
C ALA A 335 -11.26 14.31 -18.84
N LEU A 336 -12.12 13.76 -19.68
CA LEU A 336 -12.49 14.34 -20.98
C LEU A 336 -14.00 14.22 -21.19
N PRO A 337 -14.81 14.98 -20.43
CA PRO A 337 -16.27 14.82 -20.45
C PRO A 337 -16.94 15.20 -21.78
N GLN A 338 -16.18 15.74 -22.72
CA GLN A 338 -16.62 16.05 -24.10
C GLN A 338 -16.31 14.93 -25.09
N GLU A 339 -15.45 13.96 -24.72
CA GLU A 339 -15.06 12.81 -25.55
C GLU A 339 -15.61 11.51 -24.95
N GLN A 340 -15.60 11.40 -23.62
CA GLN A 340 -16.07 10.24 -22.87
C GLN A 340 -17.56 10.05 -23.04
N THR A 341 -17.97 8.85 -23.45
CA THR A 341 -19.38 8.53 -23.70
C THR A 341 -19.96 7.53 -22.72
N ILE A 342 -21.25 7.70 -22.43
CA ILE A 342 -22.07 6.82 -21.59
C ILE A 342 -23.22 6.25 -22.41
N SER A 343 -23.50 4.97 -22.23
CA SER A 343 -24.66 4.30 -22.80
C SER A 343 -25.21 3.21 -21.85
N LEU A 344 -26.42 2.75 -22.14
CA LEU A 344 -27.06 1.66 -21.41
C LEU A 344 -26.78 0.32 -22.09
N SER A 345 -26.58 -0.73 -21.30
CA SER A 345 -26.44 -2.09 -21.81
C SER A 345 -27.79 -2.82 -21.83
N GLY A 346 -28.04 -3.60 -22.88
CA GLY A 346 -29.17 -4.53 -22.92
C GLY A 346 -30.53 -3.85 -22.91
N THR A 347 -31.38 -4.23 -21.96
CA THR A 347 -32.73 -3.67 -21.79
C THR A 347 -32.86 -2.77 -20.56
N ASP A 348 -31.79 -2.64 -19.78
CA ASP A 348 -31.79 -1.89 -18.53
C ASP A 348 -32.08 -0.41 -18.81
N ASP A 349 -32.75 0.25 -17.86
CA ASP A 349 -33.07 1.67 -17.95
C ASP A 349 -33.12 2.31 -16.57
N VAL A 350 -33.13 3.63 -16.53
CA VAL A 350 -33.17 4.41 -15.29
C VAL A 350 -34.39 5.30 -15.33
N ALA A 351 -35.28 5.14 -14.36
CA ALA A 351 -36.37 6.07 -14.14
C ALA A 351 -35.83 7.31 -13.39
N ILE A 352 -36.00 8.47 -14.01
CA ILE A 352 -35.71 9.77 -13.42
C ILE A 352 -37.05 10.39 -13.05
N VAL A 353 -37.30 10.60 -11.76
CA VAL A 353 -38.61 11.01 -11.26
C VAL A 353 -38.50 12.35 -10.56
N LEU A 354 -39.30 13.33 -11.00
CA LEU A 354 -39.57 14.56 -10.25
C LEU A 354 -40.77 14.34 -9.33
N MET A 355 -40.64 14.74 -8.08
CA MET A 355 -41.62 14.56 -7.02
C MET A 355 -42.00 15.89 -6.39
N ASP A 356 -43.21 15.98 -5.86
CA ASP A 356 -43.65 17.09 -5.03
C ASP A 356 -43.18 16.95 -3.57
N ALA A 357 -43.54 17.92 -2.73
CA ALA A 357 -43.18 17.92 -1.31
C ALA A 357 -43.77 16.75 -0.49
N ASP A 358 -44.80 16.09 -1.00
CA ASP A 358 -45.41 14.93 -0.35
C ASP A 358 -44.76 13.60 -0.81
N GLY A 359 -43.83 13.64 -1.77
CA GLY A 359 -43.15 12.48 -2.33
C GLY A 359 -43.93 11.80 -3.47
N ALA A 360 -44.93 12.47 -4.03
CA ALA A 360 -45.69 11.97 -5.17
C ALA A 360 -45.07 12.40 -6.50
N GLN A 361 -45.06 11.51 -7.50
CA GLN A 361 -44.58 11.83 -8.84
C GLN A 361 -45.34 13.01 -9.46
N THR A 362 -44.58 14.01 -9.91
CA THR A 362 -45.05 15.08 -10.81
C THR A 362 -44.84 14.67 -12.27
N ILE A 363 -43.65 14.16 -12.60
CA ILE A 363 -43.32 13.62 -13.92
C ILE A 363 -42.20 12.59 -13.79
N SER A 364 -42.15 11.62 -14.68
CA SER A 364 -41.05 10.67 -14.82
C SER A 364 -40.57 10.63 -16.27
N ILE A 365 -39.29 10.34 -16.47
CA ILE A 365 -38.68 10.11 -17.78
C ILE A 365 -37.67 8.96 -17.67
N ARG A 366 -37.36 8.32 -18.79
CA ARG A 366 -36.31 7.32 -18.88
C ARG A 366 -34.97 7.91 -19.28
N LEU A 367 -33.89 7.35 -18.75
CA LEU A 367 -32.56 7.72 -19.23
C LEU A 367 -32.43 7.39 -20.71
N SER A 368 -32.96 6.27 -21.21
CA SER A 368 -32.99 5.99 -22.65
C SER A 368 -33.65 7.10 -23.49
N GLU A 369 -34.72 7.74 -22.99
CA GLU A 369 -35.37 8.88 -23.64
C GLU A 369 -34.48 10.15 -23.61
N ILE A 370 -33.81 10.42 -22.49
CA ILE A 370 -32.81 11.48 -22.37
C ILE A 370 -31.67 11.25 -23.38
N LEU A 371 -31.16 10.02 -23.48
CA LEU A 371 -30.11 9.64 -24.43
C LEU A 371 -30.56 9.77 -25.89
N SER A 372 -31.85 9.53 -26.19
CA SER A 372 -32.41 9.69 -27.53
C SER A 372 -32.68 11.15 -27.94
N GLY A 373 -32.53 12.10 -27.01
CA GLY A 373 -32.80 13.53 -27.22
C GLY A 373 -34.28 13.90 -27.30
N THR A 374 -35.19 12.93 -27.16
CA THR A 374 -36.64 13.16 -27.14
C THR A 374 -37.35 12.23 -26.16
N GLY A 375 -38.29 12.77 -25.38
CA GLY A 375 -39.03 12.01 -24.37
C GLY A 375 -40.21 12.82 -23.87
N ASN A 376 -41.32 12.17 -23.50
CA ASN A 376 -42.55 12.85 -23.06
C ASN A 376 -43.07 13.96 -24.03
N GLY A 377 -42.78 13.84 -25.33
CA GLY A 377 -43.11 14.87 -26.34
C GLY A 377 -42.29 16.14 -26.25
N GLN A 378 -41.20 16.13 -25.48
CA GLN A 378 -40.20 17.19 -25.33
C GLN A 378 -38.95 16.83 -26.15
N THR A 379 -38.18 17.87 -26.52
CA THR A 379 -36.87 17.73 -27.16
C THR A 379 -35.83 18.29 -26.20
N PHE A 380 -34.75 17.55 -26.00
CA PHE A 380 -33.62 17.89 -25.16
C PHE A 380 -32.38 18.06 -26.04
N GLY A 381 -31.53 19.03 -25.74
CA GLY A 381 -30.37 19.35 -26.58
C GLY A 381 -30.80 19.73 -28.01
N ASP A 382 -30.14 19.14 -29.00
CA ASP A 382 -30.47 19.31 -30.42
C ASP A 382 -31.47 18.27 -30.96
N GLY A 383 -31.90 17.32 -30.14
CA GLY A 383 -32.83 16.25 -30.48
C GLY A 383 -32.25 15.11 -31.31
N THR A 384 -30.92 14.93 -31.34
CA THR A 384 -30.30 13.76 -31.97
C THR A 384 -30.43 12.50 -31.11
N ASP A 385 -30.72 11.39 -31.79
CA ASP A 385 -30.74 10.08 -31.17
C ASP A 385 -29.30 9.56 -31.00
N ASP A 386 -28.78 9.70 -29.79
CA ASP A 386 -27.44 9.27 -29.38
C ASP A 386 -27.52 8.12 -28.36
N SER A 387 -28.56 7.28 -28.47
CA SER A 387 -28.75 6.10 -27.61
C SER A 387 -27.58 5.10 -27.67
N GLY A 388 -26.74 5.20 -28.72
CA GLY A 388 -25.52 4.41 -28.86
C GLY A 388 -24.30 4.92 -28.07
N GLY A 389 -24.40 6.08 -27.42
CA GLY A 389 -23.32 6.71 -26.66
C GLY A 389 -23.42 8.22 -26.73
N ILE A 390 -23.63 8.86 -25.59
CA ILE A 390 -23.68 10.33 -25.46
C ILE A 390 -22.51 10.81 -24.63
N THR A 391 -21.98 12.01 -24.90
CA THR A 391 -20.92 12.57 -24.06
C THR A 391 -21.47 12.93 -22.68
N ILE A 392 -20.63 12.88 -21.64
CA ILE A 392 -21.04 13.25 -20.27
C ILE A 392 -21.59 14.69 -20.21
N THR A 393 -20.99 15.60 -20.98
CA THR A 393 -21.45 17.00 -21.01
C THR A 393 -22.81 17.14 -21.69
N GLU A 394 -23.06 16.41 -22.77
CA GLU A 394 -24.35 16.45 -23.45
C GLU A 394 -25.44 15.78 -22.60
N MET A 395 -25.15 14.67 -21.92
CA MET A 395 -26.07 14.06 -20.96
C MET A 395 -26.47 15.07 -19.87
N ALA A 396 -25.51 15.81 -19.31
CA ALA A 396 -25.78 16.84 -18.32
C ALA A 396 -26.70 17.93 -18.88
N ALA A 397 -26.45 18.44 -20.09
CA ALA A 397 -27.29 19.44 -20.74
C ALA A 397 -28.73 18.92 -20.98
N ARG A 398 -28.90 17.68 -21.43
CA ARG A 398 -30.24 17.10 -21.67
C ARG A 398 -31.02 16.86 -20.37
N LEU A 399 -30.34 16.50 -19.28
CA LEU A 399 -30.94 16.42 -17.95
C LEU A 399 -31.35 17.81 -17.43
N GLU A 400 -30.53 18.84 -17.67
CA GLU A 400 -30.85 20.23 -17.34
C GLU A 400 -32.13 20.67 -18.07
N ASP A 401 -32.21 20.44 -19.38
CA ASP A 401 -33.40 20.75 -20.18
C ASP A 401 -34.65 20.05 -19.62
N PHE A 402 -34.54 18.76 -19.27
CA PHE A 402 -35.65 18.02 -18.66
C PHE A 402 -36.15 18.68 -17.37
N PHE A 403 -35.25 19.04 -16.44
CA PHE A 403 -35.67 19.68 -15.20
C PHE A 403 -36.26 21.08 -15.43
N GLN A 404 -35.67 21.88 -16.33
CA GLN A 404 -36.14 23.24 -16.62
C GLN A 404 -37.50 23.25 -17.32
N LEU A 405 -37.76 22.32 -18.23
CA LEU A 405 -39.05 22.19 -18.92
C LEU A 405 -40.16 21.66 -18.00
N ASN A 406 -39.82 21.00 -16.89
CA ASN A 406 -40.76 20.29 -16.03
C ASN A 406 -40.88 20.87 -14.60
N GLY A 407 -40.82 22.20 -14.48
CA GLY A 407 -41.19 22.92 -13.26
C GLY A 407 -40.03 23.41 -12.39
N ALA A 408 -38.78 23.14 -12.78
CA ALA A 408 -37.58 23.68 -12.13
C ALA A 408 -36.78 24.60 -13.09
N PRO A 409 -37.29 25.80 -13.45
CA PRO A 409 -36.71 26.65 -14.51
C PRO A 409 -35.33 27.24 -14.18
N SER A 410 -34.85 27.06 -12.96
CA SER A 410 -33.50 27.45 -12.52
C SER A 410 -32.63 26.25 -12.18
N ALA A 411 -33.09 25.03 -12.50
CA ALA A 411 -32.28 23.83 -12.33
C ALA A 411 -31.00 23.95 -13.17
N SER A 412 -29.90 23.48 -12.59
CA SER A 412 -28.59 23.43 -13.22
C SER A 412 -28.04 22.01 -13.13
N VAL A 413 -27.65 21.44 -14.26
CA VAL A 413 -26.92 20.17 -14.32
C VAL A 413 -25.61 20.43 -15.06
N THR A 414 -24.52 20.43 -14.32
CA THR A 414 -23.21 20.85 -14.83
C THR A 414 -22.11 19.94 -14.30
N LEU A 415 -20.94 20.00 -14.93
CA LEU A 415 -19.71 19.48 -14.32
C LEU A 415 -19.09 20.59 -13.47
N ASN A 416 -18.74 20.27 -12.21
CA ASN A 416 -18.11 21.23 -11.30
C ASN A 416 -16.63 21.49 -11.69
N ASP A 417 -15.94 22.31 -10.91
CA ASP A 417 -14.52 22.65 -11.15
C ASP A 417 -13.56 21.43 -11.08
N GLN A 418 -14.03 20.29 -10.58
CA GLN A 418 -13.32 19.01 -10.50
C GLN A 418 -13.78 18.02 -11.57
N SER A 419 -14.55 18.47 -12.56
CA SER A 419 -15.16 17.64 -13.60
C SER A 419 -16.05 16.52 -13.06
N GLN A 420 -16.77 16.76 -11.96
CA GLN A 420 -17.75 15.84 -11.39
C GLN A 420 -19.18 16.32 -11.68
N LEU A 421 -20.11 15.38 -11.92
CA LEU A 421 -21.52 15.71 -12.20
C LEU A 421 -22.18 16.36 -10.99
N SER A 422 -22.76 17.53 -11.17
CA SER A 422 -23.51 18.26 -10.14
C SER A 422 -24.90 18.61 -10.66
N ILE A 423 -25.92 18.17 -9.93
CA ILE A 423 -27.34 18.40 -10.21
C ILE A 423 -27.89 19.26 -9.08
N ASN A 424 -28.48 20.40 -9.41
CA ASN A 424 -29.17 21.24 -8.43
C ASN A 424 -30.49 21.73 -9.04
N LEU A 425 -31.63 21.41 -8.42
CA LEU A 425 -32.93 21.84 -8.93
C LEU A 425 -33.20 23.34 -8.72
N ASN A 426 -32.51 23.99 -7.79
CA ASN A 426 -32.77 25.36 -7.33
C ASN A 426 -34.28 25.62 -7.06
N ASN A 427 -35.00 24.60 -6.62
CA ASN A 427 -36.44 24.63 -6.38
C ASN A 427 -36.78 23.79 -5.15
N THR A 428 -37.21 24.45 -4.07
CA THR A 428 -37.55 23.78 -2.80
C THR A 428 -38.91 23.08 -2.80
N ALA A 429 -39.71 23.26 -3.85
CA ALA A 429 -41.04 22.64 -3.96
C ALA A 429 -40.99 21.27 -4.66
N LEU A 430 -39.87 20.93 -5.30
CA LEU A 430 -39.67 19.69 -6.02
C LEU A 430 -38.48 18.93 -5.44
N GLY A 431 -38.56 17.61 -5.46
CA GLY A 431 -37.43 16.71 -5.29
C GLY A 431 -37.24 15.85 -6.53
N PHE A 432 -36.07 15.23 -6.68
CA PHE A 432 -35.84 14.23 -7.71
C PHE A 432 -35.25 12.95 -7.12
N GLY A 433 -35.38 11.86 -7.86
CA GLY A 433 -34.75 10.58 -7.54
C GLY A 433 -34.49 9.76 -8.79
N PHE A 434 -33.55 8.83 -8.65
CA PHE A 434 -33.20 7.85 -9.68
C PHE A 434 -33.62 6.47 -9.20
N ARG A 435 -34.16 5.67 -10.12
CA ARG A 435 -34.44 4.27 -9.88
C ARG A 435 -33.97 3.46 -11.07
N ASP A 436 -33.04 2.56 -10.80
CA ASP A 436 -32.57 1.61 -11.80
C ASP A 436 -33.58 0.47 -11.97
N GLU A 437 -33.86 0.10 -13.22
CA GLU A 437 -34.84 -0.90 -13.58
C GLU A 437 -34.36 -1.79 -14.73
N THR A 438 -34.84 -3.04 -14.77
CA THR A 438 -34.53 -4.05 -15.80
C THR A 438 -35.07 -3.75 -17.20
N GLY A 439 -35.85 -2.67 -17.35
CA GLY A 439 -36.62 -2.38 -18.55
C GLY A 439 -37.15 -0.94 -18.59
N SER A 440 -37.35 -0.41 -19.80
CA SER A 440 -37.91 0.93 -20.03
C SER A 440 -39.42 1.07 -19.74
N ALA A 441 -40.12 0.00 -19.39
CA ALA A 441 -41.55 0.05 -19.04
C ALA A 441 -41.75 0.61 -17.62
N ASP A 442 -42.81 1.39 -17.40
CA ASP A 442 -43.19 1.91 -16.07
C ASP A 442 -43.43 0.80 -15.05
N GLY A 443 -42.67 0.85 -13.95
CA GLY A 443 -42.72 -0.14 -12.90
C GLY A 443 -42.02 -1.45 -13.19
N SER A 444 -41.05 -1.46 -14.10
CA SER A 444 -40.15 -2.61 -14.30
C SER A 444 -39.48 -3.05 -12.98
N ASP A 445 -39.03 -4.30 -12.96
CA ASP A 445 -38.38 -4.86 -11.78
C ASP A 445 -37.13 -4.04 -11.44
N PHE A 446 -36.95 -3.76 -10.14
CA PHE A 446 -35.79 -3.05 -9.62
C PHE A 446 -34.54 -3.94 -9.72
N GLU A 447 -33.52 -3.44 -10.42
CA GLU A 447 -32.19 -4.04 -10.51
C GLU A 447 -31.20 -2.94 -10.90
N ASP A 448 -29.93 -3.06 -10.50
CA ASP A 448 -28.91 -2.07 -10.85
C ASP A 448 -28.67 -2.09 -12.36
N ALA A 449 -28.94 -0.97 -13.03
CA ALA A 449 -28.81 -0.86 -14.48
C ALA A 449 -27.34 -0.94 -14.92
N SER A 450 -27.06 -1.65 -16.00
CA SER A 450 -25.71 -1.80 -16.53
C SER A 450 -25.31 -0.59 -17.39
N ILE A 451 -24.39 0.21 -16.88
CA ILE A 451 -23.85 1.41 -17.52
C ILE A 451 -22.57 1.07 -18.28
N GLN A 452 -22.54 1.33 -19.58
CA GLN A 452 -21.35 1.21 -20.43
C GLN A 452 -20.64 2.56 -20.53
N PHE A 453 -19.34 2.55 -20.26
CA PHE A 453 -18.50 3.75 -20.27
C PHE A 453 -17.31 3.57 -21.21
N ASP A 454 -17.21 4.49 -22.17
CA ASP A 454 -16.08 4.65 -23.07
C ASP A 454 -15.18 5.76 -22.51
N LYS A 455 -14.00 5.37 -22.03
CA LYS A 455 -13.09 6.25 -21.26
C LYS A 455 -12.29 7.17 -22.16
N ASP A 456 -12.08 6.82 -23.43
CA ASP A 456 -11.25 7.58 -24.35
C ASP A 456 -11.96 8.06 -25.63
N GLY A 457 -13.27 7.80 -25.73
CA GLY A 457 -14.14 8.31 -26.78
C GLY A 457 -13.90 7.62 -28.13
N ASP A 458 -13.29 6.43 -28.14
CA ASP A 458 -12.96 5.71 -29.38
C ASP A 458 -14.12 4.86 -29.93
N GLY A 459 -15.26 4.85 -29.23
CA GLY A 459 -16.46 4.10 -29.56
C GLY A 459 -16.43 2.66 -29.05
N THR A 460 -15.42 2.26 -28.28
CA THR A 460 -15.37 0.97 -27.58
C THR A 460 -15.63 1.15 -26.10
N VAL A 461 -16.33 0.18 -25.51
CA VAL A 461 -16.64 0.20 -24.08
C VAL A 461 -15.44 -0.31 -23.30
N ASP A 462 -14.80 0.57 -22.53
CA ASP A 462 -13.67 0.25 -21.65
C ASP A 462 -14.14 -0.35 -20.32
N GLU A 463 -15.27 0.14 -19.81
CA GLU A 463 -15.75 -0.21 -18.48
C GLU A 463 -17.26 -0.41 -18.48
N THR A 464 -17.73 -1.38 -17.70
CA THR A 464 -19.16 -1.58 -17.44
C THR A 464 -19.38 -1.60 -15.94
N ILE A 465 -20.23 -0.72 -15.44
CA ILE A 465 -20.51 -0.53 -14.02
C ILE A 465 -22.01 -0.70 -13.78
N SER A 466 -22.37 -1.36 -12.67
CA SER A 466 -23.76 -1.50 -12.25
C SER A 466 -24.22 -0.31 -11.42
N GLY A 467 -25.40 0.21 -11.76
CA GLY A 467 -26.12 1.26 -11.05
C GLY A 467 -25.77 2.66 -11.54
N PHE A 468 -26.78 3.44 -11.91
CA PHE A 468 -26.58 4.79 -12.47
C PHE A 468 -26.02 5.77 -11.44
N SER A 469 -26.68 5.86 -10.28
CA SER A 469 -26.21 6.72 -9.18
C SER A 469 -24.84 6.29 -8.67
N SER A 470 -24.58 4.98 -8.66
CA SER A 470 -23.29 4.39 -8.24
C SER A 470 -22.17 4.76 -9.20
N PHE A 471 -22.41 4.71 -10.53
CA PHE A 471 -21.44 5.11 -11.54
C PHE A 471 -20.92 6.54 -11.34
N PHE A 472 -21.81 7.49 -11.05
CA PHE A 472 -21.43 8.88 -10.80
C PHE A 472 -21.00 9.14 -9.33
N GLY A 473 -21.33 8.24 -8.40
CA GLY A 473 -21.16 8.44 -6.96
C GLY A 473 -22.06 9.54 -6.40
N LEU A 474 -23.27 9.72 -6.95
CA LEU A 474 -24.16 10.85 -6.64
C LEU A 474 -24.61 10.86 -5.17
N ASN A 475 -24.92 9.68 -4.64
CA ASN A 475 -25.42 9.50 -3.29
C ASN A 475 -24.50 8.58 -2.49
N ASN A 476 -23.18 8.80 -2.54
CA ASN A 476 -22.22 8.10 -1.70
C ASN A 476 -22.38 8.53 -0.22
N LEU A 477 -22.39 7.55 0.70
CA LEU A 477 -22.29 7.79 2.14
C LEU A 477 -20.84 8.03 2.56
N PHE A 478 -19.93 7.20 2.04
CA PHE A 478 -18.49 7.28 2.28
C PHE A 478 -17.77 7.94 1.12
N VAL A 479 -16.80 8.80 1.44
CA VAL A 479 -16.00 9.58 0.50
C VAL A 479 -14.54 9.54 0.95
N ASP A 480 -13.57 9.55 0.04
CA ASP A 480 -12.15 9.58 0.40
C ASP A 480 -11.43 10.86 -0.08
N GLY A 481 -11.99 11.57 -1.06
CA GLY A 481 -11.39 12.80 -1.61
C GLY A 481 -10.00 12.57 -2.20
N LEU A 482 -9.65 11.32 -2.53
CA LEU A 482 -8.38 10.97 -3.14
C LEU A 482 -8.44 11.30 -4.64
N ALA A 483 -7.32 11.76 -5.19
CA ALA A 483 -7.19 11.86 -6.63
C ALA A 483 -6.95 10.47 -7.20
N GLU A 484 -7.60 10.15 -8.33
CA GLU A 484 -7.42 8.92 -9.14
C GLU A 484 -6.03 8.89 -9.82
N ASN A 485 -4.97 8.94 -9.01
CA ASN A 485 -3.58 9.16 -9.44
C ASN A 485 -2.68 7.95 -9.23
N ILE A 486 -3.24 6.82 -8.80
CA ILE A 486 -2.55 5.56 -8.60
C ILE A 486 -3.46 4.42 -9.06
N TYR A 487 -2.91 3.52 -9.86
CA TYR A 487 -3.54 2.28 -10.28
C TYR A 487 -2.73 1.09 -9.77
N ASP A 488 -3.42 0.11 -9.21
CA ASP A 488 -2.81 -1.14 -8.75
C ASP A 488 -3.41 -2.33 -9.50
N SER A 489 -2.56 -3.31 -9.79
CA SER A 489 -3.02 -4.64 -10.18
C SER A 489 -3.57 -5.40 -8.98
N ASN A 490 -4.25 -6.52 -9.25
CA ASN A 490 -4.44 -7.57 -8.26
C ASN A 490 -3.08 -8.09 -7.74
N VAL A 491 -3.08 -8.81 -6.61
CA VAL A 491 -1.88 -9.52 -6.16
C VAL A 491 -1.62 -10.69 -7.10
N LEU A 492 -0.50 -10.61 -7.83
CA LEU A 492 -0.10 -11.57 -8.85
C LEU A 492 1.12 -12.39 -8.39
N SER A 493 1.25 -13.60 -8.94
CA SER A 493 2.41 -14.46 -8.72
C SER A 493 3.67 -13.86 -9.36
N SER A 494 4.85 -14.16 -8.81
CA SER A 494 6.14 -13.88 -9.45
C SER A 494 6.31 -14.54 -10.82
N SER A 495 5.49 -15.56 -11.13
CA SER A 495 5.46 -16.26 -12.41
C SER A 495 4.50 -15.66 -13.44
N PHE A 496 3.86 -14.52 -13.14
CA PHE A 496 2.95 -13.85 -14.08
C PHE A 496 3.68 -13.47 -15.37
N VAL A 497 2.98 -13.63 -16.50
CA VAL A 497 3.45 -13.19 -17.82
C VAL A 497 2.28 -12.59 -18.59
N SER A 498 2.50 -11.47 -19.27
CA SER A 498 1.44 -10.72 -19.96
C SER A 498 1.03 -11.32 -21.29
N THR A 499 -0.20 -11.02 -21.70
CA THR A 499 -0.58 -10.97 -23.12
C THR A 499 -0.02 -9.72 -23.83
N SER A 500 -0.03 -9.69 -25.17
CA SER A 500 0.42 -8.51 -25.91
C SER A 500 -0.65 -7.42 -25.86
N ALA A 501 -0.28 -6.19 -25.52
CA ALA A 501 -1.19 -5.06 -25.48
C ALA A 501 -0.49 -3.74 -25.78
N VAL A 502 -1.27 -2.73 -26.16
CA VAL A 502 -0.84 -1.33 -26.19
C VAL A 502 -1.61 -0.61 -25.09
N LEU A 503 -0.89 -0.06 -24.12
CA LEU A 503 -1.49 0.73 -23.05
C LEU A 503 -1.32 2.21 -23.38
N SER A 504 -2.39 2.98 -23.20
CA SER A 504 -2.47 4.42 -23.44
C SER A 504 -2.71 5.15 -22.13
N PHE A 505 -1.99 6.25 -21.91
CA PHE A 505 -2.04 7.05 -20.68
C PHE A 505 -2.49 8.48 -21.01
N ARG A 506 -3.47 8.99 -20.27
CA ARG A 506 -4.07 10.32 -20.47
C ARG A 506 -4.28 11.02 -19.13
N ASP A 507 -3.90 12.31 -19.01
CA ASP A 507 -4.17 13.14 -17.82
C ASP A 507 -5.63 13.65 -17.82
N ALA A 508 -6.20 13.89 -16.64
CA ALA A 508 -7.54 14.41 -16.40
C ALA A 508 -7.72 15.93 -16.50
N ASN A 509 -6.65 16.74 -16.53
CA ASN A 509 -6.76 18.20 -16.28
C ASN A 509 -6.17 19.16 -17.31
N THR A 510 -5.93 18.76 -18.56
CA THR A 510 -5.48 19.71 -19.58
C THR A 510 -6.64 20.26 -20.41
N PRO A 511 -6.92 21.58 -20.36
CA PRO A 511 -7.86 22.21 -21.29
C PRO A 511 -7.40 21.93 -22.73
N ASP A 512 -8.35 21.62 -23.61
CA ASP A 512 -8.07 21.57 -25.05
C ASP A 512 -7.54 22.93 -25.51
N THR A 513 -6.23 23.06 -25.63
CA THR A 513 -5.57 24.25 -26.23
C THR A 513 -5.62 24.21 -27.76
N GLY A 514 -6.50 23.41 -28.35
CA GLY A 514 -6.51 23.09 -29.79
C GLY A 514 -5.34 22.19 -30.19
N SER A 515 -4.74 21.50 -29.21
CA SER A 515 -3.57 20.61 -29.38
C SER A 515 -3.87 19.15 -29.00
N GLY A 516 -5.10 18.85 -28.55
CA GLY A 516 -5.49 17.58 -27.96
C GLY A 516 -5.21 17.51 -26.45
N PRO A 517 -5.82 16.56 -25.71
CA PRO A 517 -5.46 16.27 -24.32
C PRO A 517 -3.95 15.95 -24.24
N GLU A 518 -3.27 16.37 -23.17
CA GLU A 518 -1.86 15.98 -22.96
C GLU A 518 -1.79 14.47 -22.76
N TYR A 519 -1.56 13.79 -23.88
CA TYR A 519 -1.33 12.37 -23.98
C TYR A 519 0.03 12.07 -23.34
N LEU A 520 0.01 11.42 -22.18
CA LEU A 520 1.20 11.10 -21.39
C LEU A 520 2.10 10.08 -22.12
N GLY A 521 1.50 9.25 -22.98
CA GLY A 521 2.21 8.34 -23.87
C GLY A 521 1.46 7.05 -24.15
N GLN A 522 2.02 6.21 -25.02
CA GLN A 522 1.65 4.82 -25.18
C GLN A 522 2.88 3.93 -24.99
N VAL A 523 2.65 2.75 -24.45
CA VAL A 523 3.65 1.69 -24.32
C VAL A 523 3.14 0.41 -24.95
N VAL A 524 4.01 -0.27 -25.69
CA VAL A 524 3.73 -1.59 -26.24
C VAL A 524 4.25 -2.64 -25.27
N ILE A 525 3.36 -3.45 -24.72
CA ILE A 525 3.70 -4.58 -23.87
C ILE A 525 3.74 -5.85 -24.74
N PRO A 526 4.91 -6.52 -24.86
CA PRO A 526 5.00 -7.77 -25.59
C PRO A 526 4.36 -8.91 -24.81
N ALA A 527 3.91 -9.95 -25.53
CA ALA A 527 3.48 -11.18 -24.88
C ALA A 527 4.67 -11.85 -24.16
N GLY A 528 4.44 -12.35 -22.94
CA GLY A 528 5.45 -13.00 -22.13
C GLY A 528 6.21 -12.08 -21.18
N ALA A 529 5.88 -10.78 -21.09
CA ALA A 529 6.57 -9.85 -20.21
C ALA A 529 6.24 -10.11 -18.73
N THR A 530 7.25 -10.10 -17.87
CA THR A 530 7.06 -10.16 -16.41
C THR A 530 6.59 -8.81 -15.85
N LEU A 531 6.06 -8.78 -14.62
CA LEU A 531 5.65 -7.50 -13.98
C LEU A 531 6.78 -6.48 -13.94
N GLN A 532 8.01 -6.92 -13.63
CA GLN A 532 9.17 -6.04 -13.63
C GLN A 532 9.46 -5.48 -15.02
N GLN A 533 9.35 -6.32 -16.06
CA GLN A 533 9.55 -5.86 -17.43
C GLN A 533 8.45 -4.87 -17.86
N ILE A 534 7.21 -5.06 -17.43
CA ILE A 534 6.12 -4.11 -17.68
C ILE A 534 6.44 -2.77 -17.01
N ALA A 535 6.86 -2.78 -15.74
CA ALA A 535 7.25 -1.57 -15.02
C ALA A 535 8.43 -0.87 -15.71
N ASP A 536 9.47 -1.62 -16.09
CA ASP A 536 10.65 -1.09 -16.79
C ASP A 536 10.29 -0.46 -18.15
N LEU A 537 9.35 -1.07 -18.89
CA LEU A 537 8.87 -0.54 -20.17
C LEU A 537 8.07 0.75 -20.02
N ILE A 538 7.26 0.88 -18.97
CA ILE A 538 6.53 2.12 -18.67
C ILE A 538 7.53 3.22 -18.32
N ASN A 539 8.48 2.94 -17.42
CA ASN A 539 9.45 3.92 -16.91
C ASN A 539 10.49 4.35 -17.93
N ASN A 540 10.95 3.45 -18.80
CA ASN A 540 12.11 3.69 -19.67
C ASN A 540 11.79 3.63 -21.17
N GLY A 541 10.58 3.23 -21.56
CA GLY A 541 10.23 2.97 -22.96
C GLY A 541 10.93 1.73 -23.53
N GLY A 542 11.04 1.66 -24.86
CA GLY A 542 11.62 0.51 -25.57
C GLY A 542 12.96 0.77 -26.26
N THR A 543 13.99 -0.08 -26.08
CA THR A 543 15.35 0.16 -26.65
C THR A 543 15.75 -0.76 -27.82
N ASP A 544 16.27 -0.18 -28.92
CA ASP A 544 16.72 -0.92 -30.11
C ASP A 544 18.26 -1.18 -30.17
N THR A 545 18.71 -1.65 -31.34
CA THR A 545 19.89 -2.49 -31.70
C THR A 545 21.32 -2.12 -31.23
N SER A 546 21.53 -1.21 -30.28
CA SER A 546 22.87 -0.95 -29.73
C SER A 546 23.05 -1.35 -28.25
N GLY A 547 22.07 -2.07 -27.68
CA GLY A 547 22.09 -2.60 -26.32
C GLY A 547 21.62 -1.54 -25.30
N MET A 548 20.62 -1.79 -24.46
CA MET A 548 20.23 -3.05 -23.84
C MET A 548 18.91 -2.84 -23.06
N PHE A 549 17.84 -3.53 -23.42
CA PHE A 549 17.11 -4.55 -22.64
C PHE A 549 15.96 -5.10 -23.48
N TYR A 550 15.88 -6.44 -23.68
CA TYR A 550 14.64 -7.20 -23.95
C TYR A 550 14.89 -8.73 -23.97
N PRO A 551 13.88 -9.57 -23.65
CA PRO A 551 13.53 -10.73 -24.45
C PRO A 551 12.38 -10.35 -25.43
N VAL A 552 12.71 -10.10 -26.70
CA VAL A 552 11.77 -9.61 -27.74
C VAL A 552 11.23 -10.74 -28.62
N GLY A 553 9.92 -10.72 -28.88
CA GLY A 553 9.36 -11.09 -30.18
C GLY A 553 9.31 -9.85 -31.08
N ALA A 554 10.35 -9.68 -31.91
CA ALA A 554 10.54 -8.73 -33.03
C ALA A 554 9.93 -7.30 -32.91
N PRO A 555 10.76 -6.24 -32.81
CA PRO A 555 10.36 -4.87 -33.07
C PRO A 555 10.01 -4.67 -34.55
N VAL A 556 9.03 -3.80 -34.85
CA VAL A 556 8.93 -3.20 -36.18
C VAL A 556 10.13 -2.29 -36.35
N ALA A 557 10.96 -2.55 -37.36
CA ALA A 557 12.12 -1.70 -37.64
C ALA A 557 11.67 -0.24 -37.91
N GLY A 558 12.09 0.70 -37.06
CA GLY A 558 11.90 2.15 -37.29
C GLY A 558 11.01 2.90 -36.29
N THR A 559 10.52 2.28 -35.21
CA THR A 559 9.72 2.97 -34.19
C THR A 559 10.43 2.97 -32.83
N SER A 560 10.85 4.14 -32.36
CA SER A 560 11.18 4.39 -30.94
C SER A 560 9.92 4.87 -30.24
N PHE A 561 9.43 4.13 -29.25
CA PHE A 561 8.40 4.66 -28.35
C PHE A 561 9.10 5.30 -27.14
N PRO A 562 8.87 6.60 -26.87
CA PRO A 562 9.42 7.26 -25.69
C PRO A 562 8.85 6.64 -24.40
N ALA A 563 9.52 6.86 -23.27
CA ALA A 563 8.95 6.58 -21.95
C ALA A 563 7.62 7.36 -21.78
N VAL A 564 6.73 6.84 -20.93
CA VAL A 564 5.53 7.58 -20.55
C VAL A 564 5.96 8.73 -19.65
N GLU A 565 5.65 9.96 -20.02
CA GLU A 565 6.06 11.13 -19.25
C GLU A 565 5.21 11.24 -17.96
N ASN A 566 5.84 11.66 -16.85
CA ASN A 566 5.21 11.91 -15.55
C ASN A 566 4.48 10.73 -14.91
N ILE A 567 4.83 9.50 -15.30
CA ILE A 567 4.31 8.26 -14.72
C ILE A 567 5.47 7.40 -14.21
N THR A 568 5.32 6.89 -12.99
CA THR A 568 6.21 5.88 -12.40
C THR A 568 5.47 4.57 -12.18
N ALA A 569 6.02 3.48 -12.72
CA ALA A 569 5.58 2.11 -12.47
C ALA A 569 6.56 1.38 -11.54
N SER A 570 6.04 0.62 -10.57
CA SER A 570 6.85 -0.15 -9.64
C SER A 570 6.20 -1.49 -9.30
N VAL A 571 7.03 -2.49 -8.99
CA VAL A 571 6.57 -3.80 -8.52
C VAL A 571 6.71 -3.84 -7.00
N ILE A 572 5.58 -3.94 -6.31
CA ILE A 572 5.50 -3.85 -4.86
C ILE A 572 5.16 -5.24 -4.29
N PRO A 573 5.94 -5.77 -3.33
CA PRO A 573 5.56 -6.97 -2.60
C PRO A 573 4.26 -6.77 -1.82
N ASP A 574 3.33 -7.73 -1.92
CA ASP A 574 2.10 -7.75 -1.12
C ASP A 574 1.82 -9.20 -0.72
N GLY A 575 2.09 -9.52 0.56
CA GLY A 575 2.06 -10.87 1.08
C GLY A 575 2.99 -11.81 0.31
N SER A 576 2.44 -12.90 -0.24
CA SER A 576 3.21 -13.88 -1.01
C SER A 576 3.34 -13.55 -2.50
N GLY A 577 2.76 -12.44 -2.96
CA GLY A 577 2.73 -12.04 -4.36
C GLY A 577 3.23 -10.60 -4.55
N PHE A 578 2.91 -10.04 -5.71
CA PHE A 578 3.34 -8.72 -6.12
C PHE A 578 2.21 -7.96 -6.80
N ARG A 579 2.17 -6.64 -6.59
CA ARG A 579 1.32 -5.72 -7.34
C ARG A 579 2.18 -4.89 -8.29
N LEU A 580 1.66 -4.66 -9.49
CA LEU A 580 2.14 -3.59 -10.35
C LEU A 580 1.39 -2.31 -9.95
N ARG A 581 2.13 -1.34 -9.41
CA ARG A 581 1.63 -0.01 -9.12
C ARG A 581 2.07 0.97 -10.18
N ILE A 582 1.14 1.74 -10.72
CA ILE A 582 1.40 2.83 -11.66
C ILE A 582 0.88 4.11 -11.02
N ALA A 583 1.75 5.10 -10.83
CA ALA A 583 1.41 6.35 -10.16
C ALA A 583 1.81 7.57 -11.02
N HIS A 584 1.03 8.64 -10.91
CA HIS A 584 1.36 9.93 -11.52
C HIS A 584 2.33 10.71 -10.61
N ASP A 585 3.43 11.20 -11.18
CA ASP A 585 4.53 11.82 -10.42
C ASP A 585 4.10 13.13 -9.73
N ASP A 586 3.31 13.97 -10.42
CA ASP A 586 2.71 15.19 -9.86
C ASP A 586 1.43 14.95 -9.03
N GLY A 587 0.98 13.69 -8.92
CA GLY A 587 -0.24 13.34 -8.21
C GLY A 587 -1.56 13.79 -8.87
N ARG A 588 -1.56 14.11 -10.17
CA ARG A 588 -2.78 14.39 -10.95
C ARG A 588 -3.52 13.09 -11.27
N SER A 589 -4.84 13.19 -11.39
CA SER A 589 -5.66 12.07 -11.87
C SER A 589 -5.33 11.75 -13.32
N PHE A 590 -5.30 10.47 -13.66
CA PHE A 590 -5.05 10.01 -15.03
C PHE A 590 -5.84 8.74 -15.34
N THR A 591 -5.93 8.41 -16.61
CA THR A 591 -6.65 7.23 -17.09
C THR A 591 -5.71 6.34 -17.88
N ILE A 592 -5.85 5.03 -17.67
CA ILE A 592 -5.18 3.99 -18.46
C ILE A 592 -6.24 3.29 -19.31
N THR A 593 -6.10 3.39 -20.63
CA THR A 593 -6.93 2.63 -21.58
C THR A 593 -6.08 1.65 -22.38
N HIS A 594 -6.74 0.70 -23.02
CA HIS A 594 -6.11 -0.18 -23.99
C HIS A 594 -6.41 0.33 -25.39
N SER A 595 -5.42 0.40 -26.27
CA SER A 595 -5.69 0.70 -27.69
C SER A 595 -5.53 -0.57 -28.53
N ALA A 596 -6.35 -0.71 -29.58
CA ALA A 596 -6.16 -1.79 -30.54
C ALA A 596 -4.75 -1.71 -31.15
N SER A 597 -4.07 -2.85 -31.27
CA SER A 597 -2.76 -2.93 -31.94
C SER A 597 -2.83 -2.29 -33.33
N PRO A 598 -1.80 -1.54 -33.79
CA PRO A 598 -1.79 -0.96 -35.14
C PRO A 598 -2.05 -2.02 -36.21
N GLY A 599 -3.26 -2.03 -36.78
CA GLY A 599 -3.72 -2.99 -37.80
C GLY A 599 -4.37 -4.29 -37.30
N GLY A 600 -4.65 -4.40 -36.00
CA GLY A 600 -5.39 -5.52 -35.40
C GLY A 600 -6.91 -5.31 -35.41
N ALA A 601 -7.66 -6.42 -35.35
CA ALA A 601 -9.09 -6.36 -35.06
C ALA A 601 -9.32 -5.68 -33.69
N PRO A 602 -10.44 -4.95 -33.50
CA PRO A 602 -10.79 -4.38 -32.20
C PRO A 602 -10.72 -5.47 -31.13
N ALA A 603 -10.26 -5.12 -29.93
CA ALA A 603 -10.22 -6.07 -28.83
C ALA A 603 -11.63 -6.62 -28.60
N THR A 604 -11.76 -7.93 -28.54
CA THR A 604 -13.03 -8.55 -28.16
C THR A 604 -13.27 -8.21 -26.69
N ALA A 605 -14.46 -7.73 -26.35
CA ALA A 605 -14.84 -7.42 -24.96
C ALA A 605 -14.46 -8.59 -24.03
N GLY A 606 -13.56 -8.35 -23.07
CA GLY A 606 -13.29 -9.27 -21.96
C GLY A 606 -11.91 -9.92 -21.84
N THR A 607 -10.93 -9.67 -22.72
CA THR A 607 -9.54 -10.16 -22.50
C THR A 607 -8.49 -9.12 -22.88
N THR A 608 -8.46 -7.99 -22.18
CA THR A 608 -7.40 -6.99 -22.28
C THR A 608 -6.31 -7.27 -21.24
N LEU A 609 -5.08 -6.81 -21.45
CA LEU A 609 -4.04 -6.92 -20.43
C LEU A 609 -4.44 -6.24 -19.12
N LEU A 610 -5.22 -5.15 -19.19
CA LEU A 610 -5.76 -4.48 -18.00
C LEU A 610 -6.70 -5.41 -17.21
N SER A 611 -7.57 -6.15 -17.90
CA SER A 611 -8.43 -7.17 -17.26
C SER A 611 -7.65 -8.38 -16.73
N GLU A 612 -6.57 -8.79 -17.42
CA GLU A 612 -5.69 -9.89 -17.00
C GLU A 612 -4.92 -9.54 -15.72
N LEU A 613 -4.40 -8.31 -15.63
CA LEU A 613 -3.76 -7.77 -14.44
C LEU A 613 -4.77 -7.47 -13.31
N GLY A 614 -6.04 -7.27 -13.66
CA GLY A 614 -7.04 -6.69 -12.77
C GLY A 614 -6.65 -5.27 -12.36
N MET A 615 -6.15 -4.47 -13.30
CA MET A 615 -5.80 -3.07 -13.04
C MET A 615 -7.07 -2.28 -12.69
N LYS A 616 -7.04 -1.64 -11.54
CA LYS A 616 -8.08 -0.70 -11.10
C LYS A 616 -7.43 0.48 -10.38
N GLU A 617 -8.22 1.50 -10.09
CA GLU A 617 -7.80 2.55 -9.17
C GLU A 617 -7.37 1.91 -7.84
N ALA A 618 -6.26 2.36 -7.30
CA ALA A 618 -5.66 1.72 -6.14
C ALA A 618 -6.43 2.03 -4.86
N ASP A 619 -6.73 0.99 -4.08
CA ASP A 619 -7.34 1.11 -2.74
C ASP A 619 -6.35 1.67 -1.70
N VAL A 620 -5.09 1.88 -2.08
CA VAL A 620 -4.06 2.42 -1.19
C VAL A 620 -4.46 3.79 -0.68
N ARG A 621 -4.23 4.05 0.62
CA ARG A 621 -4.59 5.30 1.33
C ARG A 621 -6.07 5.40 1.71
N VAL A 622 -6.97 4.57 1.18
CA VAL A 622 -8.41 4.69 1.46
C VAL A 622 -8.68 4.59 2.96
N SER A 623 -8.02 3.69 3.70
CA SER A 623 -8.20 3.59 5.16
C SER A 623 -7.82 4.85 5.93
N SER A 624 -6.92 5.68 5.38
CA SER A 624 -6.47 6.93 6.00
C SER A 624 -7.33 8.14 5.64
N ALA A 625 -8.06 8.07 4.53
CA ALA A 625 -8.77 9.21 3.92
C ALA A 625 -10.29 9.06 3.91
N ILE A 626 -10.79 7.82 4.01
CA ILE A 626 -12.22 7.53 4.05
C ILE A 626 -12.89 8.34 5.18
N SER A 627 -14.02 8.94 4.84
CA SER A 627 -14.81 9.81 5.70
C SER A 627 -16.28 9.70 5.32
N VAL A 628 -17.18 10.08 6.23
CA VAL A 628 -18.61 10.21 5.90
C VAL A 628 -18.84 11.57 5.24
N ARG A 629 -19.70 11.63 4.22
CA ARG A 629 -19.99 12.87 3.50
C ARG A 629 -20.47 13.99 4.44
N GLU A 630 -19.87 15.18 4.33
CA GLU A 630 -20.04 16.28 5.29
C GLU A 630 -21.48 16.83 5.37
N ASP A 631 -22.20 16.82 4.26
CA ASP A 631 -23.61 17.19 4.18
C ASP A 631 -24.50 16.21 4.97
N ILE A 632 -24.22 14.91 4.92
CA ILE A 632 -24.91 13.87 5.68
C ILE A 632 -24.61 13.99 7.18
N ILE A 633 -23.38 14.35 7.54
CA ILE A 633 -23.00 14.65 8.93
C ILE A 633 -23.82 15.85 9.46
N SER A 634 -23.90 16.90 8.65
CA SER A 634 -24.61 18.14 9.01
C SER A 634 -26.14 17.96 9.02
N ALA A 635 -26.67 17.12 8.14
CA ALA A 635 -28.09 16.83 7.98
C ALA A 635 -28.31 15.31 7.82
N PRO A 636 -28.42 14.55 8.93
CA PRO A 636 -28.63 13.10 8.89
C PRO A 636 -29.90 12.65 8.15
N SER A 637 -30.86 13.56 7.91
CA SER A 637 -32.03 13.30 7.08
C SER A 637 -31.71 13.04 5.60
N LEU A 638 -30.49 13.31 5.14
CA LEU A 638 -30.02 13.00 3.80
C LEU A 638 -29.59 11.52 3.65
N VAL A 639 -29.52 10.76 4.75
CA VAL A 639 -29.33 9.32 4.68
C VAL A 639 -30.53 8.69 3.97
N SER A 640 -30.27 7.97 2.87
CA SER A 640 -31.31 7.27 2.15
C SER A 640 -31.76 6.03 2.90
N SER A 641 -32.91 6.09 3.57
CA SER A 641 -33.53 4.94 4.23
C SER A 641 -34.45 4.14 3.30
N GLY A 642 -35.07 4.82 2.33
CA GLY A 642 -36.00 4.27 1.36
C GLY A 642 -35.50 4.40 -0.08
N ARG A 643 -36.26 3.83 -1.01
CA ARG A 643 -36.05 3.97 -2.45
C ARG A 643 -37.34 4.43 -3.13
N LEU A 644 -37.24 4.83 -4.39
CA LEU A 644 -38.40 5.06 -5.24
C LEU A 644 -39.18 3.75 -5.42
N GLU A 645 -40.46 3.77 -5.07
CA GLU A 645 -41.39 2.65 -5.21
C GLU A 645 -42.38 2.96 -6.32
N PHE A 646 -42.79 1.94 -7.08
CA PHE A 646 -43.83 2.08 -8.10
C PHE A 646 -45.15 1.48 -7.63
N ASP A 647 -46.22 2.27 -7.68
CA ASP A 647 -47.57 1.85 -7.36
C ASP A 647 -48.43 1.79 -8.63
N SER A 648 -48.62 0.57 -9.14
CA SER A 648 -49.47 0.30 -10.32
C SER A 648 -50.95 0.67 -10.15
N THR A 649 -51.40 0.98 -8.92
CA THR A 649 -52.79 1.33 -8.63
C THR A 649 -53.06 2.84 -8.66
N LYS A 650 -52.02 3.66 -8.71
CA LYS A 650 -52.12 5.13 -8.82
C LYS A 650 -52.02 5.61 -10.26
N GLY A 651 -52.64 6.76 -10.55
CA GLY A 651 -52.70 7.31 -11.91
C GLY A 651 -53.47 6.43 -12.92
N GLN A 652 -53.28 6.69 -14.23
CA GLN A 652 -53.81 5.84 -15.31
C GLN A 652 -52.82 4.73 -15.75
N ALA A 653 -51.53 4.87 -15.41
CA ALA A 653 -50.45 3.98 -15.86
C ALA A 653 -49.52 3.51 -14.72
N GLY A 654 -49.89 3.75 -13.45
CA GLY A 654 -48.99 3.62 -12.31
C GLY A 654 -48.18 4.90 -12.06
N GLU A 655 -47.76 5.12 -10.83
CA GLU A 655 -46.96 6.29 -10.43
C GLU A 655 -45.84 5.88 -9.48
N TYR A 656 -44.68 6.53 -9.62
CA TYR A 656 -43.57 6.46 -8.67
C TYR A 656 -43.86 7.31 -7.44
N LEU A 657 -43.39 6.87 -6.28
CA LEU A 657 -43.49 7.62 -5.03
C LEU A 657 -42.33 7.31 -4.09
N THR A 658 -42.08 8.24 -3.18
CA THR A 658 -41.32 7.98 -1.95
C THR A 658 -42.26 8.08 -0.75
N SER A 659 -41.91 7.39 0.33
CA SER A 659 -42.67 7.43 1.58
C SER A 659 -41.71 7.65 2.74
N PRO A 660 -42.09 8.46 3.76
CA PRO A 660 -41.26 8.64 4.96
C PRO A 660 -40.93 7.33 5.67
N GLY A 661 -41.82 6.34 5.58
CA GLY A 661 -41.68 5.03 6.22
C GLY A 661 -40.99 3.98 5.34
N SER A 662 -40.53 4.31 4.14
CA SER A 662 -39.81 3.34 3.30
C SER A 662 -38.45 3.02 3.91
N ASN A 663 -38.18 1.73 4.09
CA ASN A 663 -36.98 1.19 4.72
C ASN A 663 -36.18 0.24 3.81
N GLY A 664 -36.52 0.18 2.52
CA GLY A 664 -35.90 -0.79 1.61
C GLY A 664 -34.38 -0.68 1.52
N VAL A 665 -33.82 0.53 1.61
CA VAL A 665 -32.36 0.75 1.56
C VAL A 665 -31.73 0.49 2.92
N ALA A 666 -32.38 0.93 4.00
CA ALA A 666 -31.92 0.63 5.36
C ALA A 666 -31.85 -0.88 5.65
N GLN A 667 -32.81 -1.66 5.14
CA GLN A 667 -32.77 -3.13 5.21
C GLN A 667 -31.61 -3.72 4.41
N GLU A 668 -31.35 -3.23 3.20
CA GLU A 668 -30.19 -3.66 2.40
C GLU A 668 -28.87 -3.27 3.04
N LEU A 669 -28.76 -2.09 3.66
CA LEU A 669 -27.56 -1.65 4.39
C LEU A 669 -27.26 -2.57 5.57
N SER A 670 -28.28 -2.86 6.38
CA SER A 670 -28.19 -3.82 7.49
C SER A 670 -27.79 -5.22 6.98
N ALA A 671 -28.39 -5.68 5.88
CA ALA A 671 -28.05 -6.95 5.26
C ALA A 671 -26.61 -6.95 4.73
N MET A 672 -26.14 -5.88 4.10
CA MET A 672 -24.78 -5.76 3.57
C MET A 672 -23.72 -5.83 4.67
N LEU A 673 -24.00 -5.22 5.83
CA LEU A 673 -23.14 -5.28 7.01
C LEU A 673 -23.16 -6.65 7.71
N SER A 674 -24.25 -7.40 7.57
CA SER A 674 -24.43 -8.72 8.19
C SER A 674 -23.94 -9.87 7.32
N ASN A 675 -24.05 -9.74 6.01
CA ASN A 675 -23.73 -10.78 5.04
C ASN A 675 -22.23 -10.86 4.79
N SER A 676 -21.82 -11.99 4.21
CA SER A 676 -20.45 -12.17 3.75
C SER A 676 -20.20 -11.34 2.48
N ASN A 677 -19.09 -10.61 2.47
CA ASN A 677 -18.59 -9.80 1.37
C ASN A 677 -17.30 -10.42 0.84
N SER A 678 -17.05 -10.27 -0.46
CA SER A 678 -15.85 -10.79 -1.11
C SER A 678 -14.69 -9.80 -0.97
N PHE A 679 -13.65 -10.19 -0.25
CA PHE A 679 -12.40 -9.44 -0.15
C PHE A 679 -11.35 -10.04 -1.09
N ALA A 680 -10.60 -9.17 -1.77
CA ALA A 680 -9.48 -9.58 -2.60
C ALA A 680 -8.29 -10.06 -1.75
N VAL A 681 -7.31 -10.68 -2.40
CA VAL A 681 -6.03 -11.00 -1.76
C VAL A 681 -5.36 -9.69 -1.37
N SER A 682 -4.96 -9.55 -0.11
CA SER A 682 -4.36 -8.32 0.41
C SER A 682 -3.53 -8.59 1.67
N GLY A 683 -2.33 -8.00 1.75
CA GLY A 683 -1.37 -8.12 2.85
C GLY A 683 -1.07 -9.55 3.27
N GLY A 684 -1.09 -10.49 2.33
CA GLY A 684 -0.93 -11.92 2.60
C GLY A 684 -2.13 -12.62 3.23
N LEU A 685 -3.30 -11.97 3.34
CA LEU A 685 -4.57 -12.69 3.50
C LEU A 685 -5.01 -13.21 2.12
N PRO A 686 -5.47 -14.48 2.04
CA PRO A 686 -6.07 -14.98 0.81
C PRO A 686 -7.38 -14.23 0.52
N SER A 687 -7.97 -14.47 -0.65
CA SER A 687 -9.34 -14.01 -0.89
C SER A 687 -10.27 -14.67 0.12
N LEU A 688 -11.11 -13.87 0.78
CA LEU A 688 -12.03 -14.28 1.83
C LEU A 688 -13.45 -13.85 1.47
N ASN A 689 -14.43 -14.67 1.85
CA ASN A 689 -15.84 -14.29 1.78
C ASN A 689 -16.42 -14.35 3.20
N VAL A 690 -16.43 -13.21 3.87
CA VAL A 690 -16.70 -13.04 5.31
C VAL A 690 -17.38 -11.71 5.58
N SER A 691 -17.98 -11.50 6.76
CA SER A 691 -18.51 -10.17 7.10
C SER A 691 -17.39 -9.15 7.31
N PHE A 692 -17.72 -7.85 7.35
CA PHE A 692 -16.73 -6.80 7.65
C PHE A 692 -16.11 -6.98 9.04
N SER A 693 -16.89 -7.36 10.05
CA SER A 693 -16.40 -7.60 11.42
C SER A 693 -15.52 -8.85 11.52
N GLU A 694 -15.81 -9.90 10.73
CA GLU A 694 -14.98 -11.10 10.63
C GLU A 694 -13.65 -10.80 9.92
N TYR A 695 -13.67 -10.05 8.82
CA TYR A 695 -12.45 -9.63 8.13
C TYR A 695 -11.58 -8.78 9.06
N ALA A 696 -12.17 -7.78 9.74
CA ALA A 696 -11.46 -6.96 10.72
C ALA A 696 -10.84 -7.81 11.85
N SER A 697 -11.52 -8.86 12.29
CA SER A 697 -11.00 -9.80 13.29
C SER A 697 -9.81 -10.61 12.77
N SER A 698 -9.79 -10.95 11.48
CA SER A 698 -8.66 -11.65 10.84
C SER A 698 -7.39 -10.78 10.78
N ILE A 699 -7.54 -9.47 10.57
CA ILE A 699 -6.43 -8.50 10.65
C ILE A 699 -5.85 -8.49 12.07
N ILE A 700 -6.72 -8.37 13.08
CA ILE A 700 -6.29 -8.34 14.49
C ILE A 700 -5.58 -9.64 14.88
N ALA A 701 -6.15 -10.80 14.54
CA ALA A 701 -5.61 -12.10 14.90
C ALA A 701 -4.22 -12.40 14.31
N ARG A 702 -3.85 -11.73 13.22
CA ARG A 702 -2.51 -11.82 12.62
C ARG A 702 -1.52 -10.84 13.24
N SER A 703 -2.01 -9.73 13.80
CA SER A 703 -1.22 -8.72 14.51
C SER A 703 -0.99 -9.03 15.99
N SER A 704 -1.74 -10.00 16.54
CA SER A 704 -1.62 -10.53 17.91
C SER A 704 -0.76 -11.78 17.96
#